data_AF-A0A3S0DR88-F1
#
_entry.id   AF-A0A3S0DR88-F1
#
_cell.length_a   1.000
_cell.length_b   1.000
_cell.length_c   1.000
_cell.angle_alpha   90.00
_cell.angle_beta   90.00
_cell.angle_gamma   90.00
#
_symmetry.space_group_name_H-M   'P 1'
#
loop_
_entity.id
_entity.type
_entity.pdbx_description
1 polymer ?
#
loop_
_entity_poly.entity_id
_entity_poly.type
_entity_poly.pdbx_seq_one_letter_code
_entity_poly.pdbx_strand_id
1 'polypeptide(L)'
;MLNRHTLPPNTFLDGSYRIERVVGSGGFGITYEAYDVNLGTLVAIKEYFPHDFGDRDNTMSVRPRSEHSKHLFDWGRTNFLSEARTLAGFDHPSIVRVLRVFEAHSTAYMVMRYERGQSFGTWLKELGRKPTQAELDNIIAPLLDALELLHRSNYLHRDIAPDNIIVRPDGTPVLLDFGSARRVIAEMSRMVTGIVKAGYSPHEQYAADNRLQGPWTDIYALGATLYRAVTGRQPMEAMLRFDTDTMETAAALGGPDYRAAFLSAIDACLKVRPSERPQSVADLRQMLQPPVPVTPTVVISRPSPILTAVRDQISVARGVTQRVVDKTRLVAGDTVQSLRFEKLGAWLLGSALVVLLLAGSFAIFQSLKGPEIARSTSGTTTATVDTVGTMTAMPSGADILQQRDDPARVIAEREARRRLAEQAERERLAAEAERKRVAAAEEEKRREAERQRVALLDEQRRQKEAADAERKRQADLEEERRREAEQKRLAALEEQRRQKEAADAERKRLADLEALRRKEDEERKQKALQEEQQRRQQAELERRQQAEREEQRRRDEAERKRLADLEEKRLKAEAEAKRVEAEREKQEAERQRLASVPTADQLGIYVVRIEEQLKKAACFEGLKDGDPEAVQTGLARYSEGLKKYGVQKPALIEVASATTGAIETWLKEAADVRVTACVAPAPRPQVQQRPQAQPQRPAYRPSPGYSAPRGPGTITGIQ
;
A
#
# COMPACT_ATOMS: atom_id res chain seq x y z
N MET A 1 43.97 10.09 0.22
CA MET A 1 43.34 9.15 -0.74
C MET A 1 42.15 9.86 -1.38
N LEU A 2 41.98 9.79 -2.70
CA LEU A 2 40.78 10.33 -3.36
C LEU A 2 39.57 9.45 -2.98
N ASN A 3 38.47 10.08 -2.56
CA ASN A 3 37.27 9.38 -2.09
C ASN A 3 36.49 8.80 -3.28
N ARG A 4 36.80 7.55 -3.67
CA ARG A 4 36.22 6.87 -4.84
C ARG A 4 34.69 6.79 -4.85
N HIS A 5 34.04 6.91 -3.70
CA HIS A 5 32.58 6.77 -3.61
C HIS A 5 31.82 7.94 -4.25
N THR A 6 32.40 9.14 -4.31
CA THR A 6 31.73 10.37 -4.77
C THR A 6 32.26 10.84 -6.12
N LEU A 7 31.39 11.41 -6.96
CA LEU A 7 31.81 12.11 -8.19
C LEU A 7 32.71 13.32 -7.83
N PRO A 8 33.87 13.48 -8.48
CA PRO A 8 34.73 14.64 -8.28
C PRO A 8 34.08 15.98 -8.68
N PRO A 9 34.45 17.11 -8.05
CA PRO A 9 34.18 18.44 -8.57
C PRO A 9 34.59 18.58 -10.05
N ASN A 10 33.82 19.36 -10.80
CA ASN A 10 33.90 19.54 -12.25
C ASN A 10 33.59 18.32 -13.12
N THR A 11 33.11 17.21 -12.54
CA THR A 11 32.51 16.12 -13.34
C THR A 11 31.25 16.62 -14.04
N PHE A 12 31.10 16.32 -15.33
CA PHE A 12 29.88 16.60 -16.09
C PHE A 12 28.95 15.39 -16.13
N LEU A 13 27.68 15.58 -15.79
CA LEU A 13 26.60 14.61 -15.96
C LEU A 13 25.70 15.04 -17.12
N ASP A 14 25.39 14.09 -18.00
CA ASP A 14 24.48 14.26 -19.16
C ASP A 14 24.82 15.50 -20.03
N GLY A 15 26.11 15.83 -20.13
CA GLY A 15 26.64 17.02 -20.83
C GLY A 15 26.20 18.38 -20.25
N SER A 16 25.31 18.40 -19.26
CA SER A 16 24.52 19.58 -18.89
C SER A 16 24.71 20.04 -17.44
N TYR A 17 25.14 19.14 -16.55
CA TYR A 17 25.29 19.44 -15.13
C TYR A 17 26.74 19.26 -14.69
N ARG A 18 27.39 20.34 -14.25
CA ARG A 18 28.74 20.29 -13.68
C ARG A 18 28.66 20.17 -12.16
N ILE A 19 29.17 19.07 -11.60
CA ILE A 19 29.25 18.86 -10.14
C ILE A 19 30.16 19.92 -9.53
N GLU A 20 29.69 20.61 -8.49
CA GLU A 20 30.50 21.58 -7.72
C GLU A 20 31.11 20.90 -6.49
N ARG A 21 30.26 20.29 -5.66
CA ARG A 21 30.67 19.64 -4.40
C ARG A 21 29.62 18.64 -3.91
N VAL A 22 30.03 17.78 -2.98
CA VAL A 22 29.10 16.96 -2.19
C VAL A 22 28.43 17.84 -1.14
N VAL A 23 27.10 17.77 -1.04
CA VAL A 23 26.27 18.43 -0.03
C VAL A 23 25.91 17.44 1.08
N GLY A 24 25.67 16.17 0.74
CA GLY A 24 25.42 15.11 1.72
C GLY A 24 25.72 13.72 1.14
N SER A 25 26.06 12.78 2.02
CA SER A 25 26.26 11.37 1.69
C SER A 25 25.59 10.53 2.76
N GLY A 26 24.61 9.71 2.39
CA GLY A 26 23.96 8.75 3.27
C GLY A 26 24.03 7.35 2.67
N GLY A 27 23.72 6.31 3.45
CA GLY A 27 23.95 4.90 3.06
C GLY A 27 23.29 4.42 1.75
N PHE A 28 22.39 5.21 1.14
CA PHE A 28 21.63 4.87 -0.07
C PHE A 28 21.73 5.90 -1.20
N GLY A 29 22.48 6.99 -1.01
CA GLY A 29 22.64 8.00 -2.04
C GLY A 29 23.52 9.17 -1.63
N ILE A 30 24.02 9.86 -2.65
CA ILE A 30 24.90 11.02 -2.52
C ILE A 30 24.19 12.21 -3.15
N THR A 31 24.11 13.32 -2.42
CA THR A 31 23.53 14.57 -2.90
C THR A 31 24.65 15.56 -3.17
N TYR A 32 24.71 16.06 -4.41
CA TYR A 32 25.67 17.03 -4.89
C TYR A 32 25.01 18.39 -5.10
N GLU A 33 25.77 19.46 -4.90
CA GLU A 33 25.50 20.75 -5.54
C GLU A 33 26.11 20.69 -6.93
N ALA A 34 25.36 21.13 -7.94
CA ALA A 34 25.79 21.17 -9.33
C ALA A 34 25.27 22.43 -10.02
N TYR A 35 25.95 22.82 -11.09
CA TYR A 35 25.55 23.93 -11.94
C TYR A 35 24.99 23.39 -13.26
N ASP A 36 23.74 23.73 -13.58
CA ASP A 36 23.15 23.51 -14.90
C ASP A 36 23.73 24.56 -15.85
N VAL A 37 24.58 24.12 -16.79
CA VAL A 37 25.29 25.03 -17.70
C VAL A 37 24.40 25.60 -18.79
N ASN A 38 23.24 24.98 -19.06
CA ASN A 38 22.30 25.43 -20.08
C ASN A 38 21.35 26.50 -19.51
N LEU A 39 20.92 26.34 -18.25
CA LEU A 39 20.05 27.28 -17.56
C LEU A 39 20.80 28.32 -16.72
N GLY A 40 22.11 28.16 -16.52
CA GLY A 40 22.95 29.08 -15.77
C GLY A 40 22.65 29.13 -14.27
N THR A 41 22.12 28.05 -13.69
CA THR A 41 21.58 28.01 -12.31
C THR A 41 22.11 26.84 -11.49
N LEU A 42 22.12 27.01 -10.17
CA LEU A 42 22.43 25.93 -9.23
C LEU A 42 21.24 24.97 -9.08
N VAL A 43 21.57 23.68 -9.05
CA VAL A 43 20.66 22.57 -8.81
C VAL A 43 21.28 21.63 -7.76
N ALA A 44 20.44 20.89 -7.04
CA ALA A 44 20.91 19.75 -6.27
C ALA A 44 20.69 18.48 -7.12
N ILE A 45 21.65 17.55 -7.10
CA ILE A 45 21.55 16.28 -7.81
C ILE A 45 21.75 15.16 -6.81
N LYS A 46 20.74 14.30 -6.66
CA LYS A 46 20.81 13.10 -5.84
C LYS A 46 21.07 11.88 -6.71
N GLU A 47 22.18 11.20 -6.44
CA GLU A 47 22.59 9.95 -7.05
C GLU A 47 22.15 8.77 -6.19
N TYR A 48 21.58 7.73 -6.80
CA TYR A 48 21.41 6.45 -6.13
C TYR A 48 22.77 5.77 -5.93
N PHE A 49 23.18 5.59 -4.67
CA PHE A 49 24.46 4.99 -4.31
C PHE A 49 24.34 4.21 -2.99
N PRO A 50 24.02 2.90 -3.03
CA PRO A 50 23.96 2.07 -1.83
C PRO A 50 25.39 1.77 -1.33
N HIS A 51 25.83 2.41 -0.25
CA HIS A 51 27.21 2.28 0.23
C HIS A 51 27.58 0.84 0.65
N ASP A 52 26.63 0.08 1.22
CA ASP A 52 26.91 -1.24 1.80
C ASP A 52 27.20 -2.31 0.73
N PHE A 53 26.54 -2.20 -0.44
CA PHE A 53 26.56 -3.24 -1.48
C PHE A 53 26.71 -2.70 -2.91
N GLY A 54 26.90 -1.40 -3.08
CA GLY A 54 27.37 -0.75 -4.31
C GLY A 54 28.83 -0.33 -4.21
N ASP A 55 29.50 -0.23 -5.35
CA ASP A 55 30.85 0.31 -5.48
C ASP A 55 30.99 1.12 -6.78
N ARG A 56 31.98 2.01 -6.84
CA ARG A 56 32.26 2.85 -8.00
C ARG A 56 33.58 2.43 -8.67
N ASP A 57 33.50 2.12 -9.96
CA ASP A 57 34.68 1.80 -10.75
C ASP A 57 35.43 3.06 -11.25
N ASN A 58 36.56 2.86 -11.92
CA ASN A 58 37.38 3.95 -12.48
C ASN A 58 36.67 4.75 -13.60
N THR A 59 35.56 4.26 -14.16
CA THR A 59 34.74 4.96 -15.17
C THR A 59 33.65 5.84 -14.53
N MET A 60 33.70 6.01 -13.21
CA MET A 60 32.66 6.60 -12.37
C MET A 60 31.34 5.81 -12.32
N SER A 61 31.27 4.64 -12.96
CA SER A 61 30.07 3.80 -12.98
C SER A 61 29.85 3.10 -11.65
N VAL A 62 28.61 3.12 -11.17
CA VAL A 62 28.19 2.42 -9.95
C VAL A 62 27.73 1.01 -10.31
N ARG A 63 28.23 0.01 -9.58
CA ARG A 63 27.89 -1.41 -9.79
C ARG A 63 27.62 -2.09 -8.44
N PRO A 64 26.83 -3.19 -8.40
CA PRO A 64 26.76 -4.03 -7.21
C PRO A 64 28.13 -4.65 -6.89
N ARG A 65 28.47 -4.75 -5.60
CA ARG A 65 29.72 -5.35 -5.09
C ARG A 65 29.83 -6.86 -5.34
N SER A 66 28.71 -7.52 -5.59
CA SER A 66 28.64 -8.96 -5.87
C SER A 66 27.41 -9.29 -6.71
N GLU A 67 27.42 -10.41 -7.43
CA GLU A 67 26.22 -10.93 -8.13
C GLU A 67 25.06 -11.20 -7.15
N HIS A 68 25.34 -11.58 -5.90
CA HIS A 68 24.30 -11.75 -4.87
C HIS A 68 23.59 -10.43 -4.53
N SER A 69 24.31 -9.30 -4.57
CA SER A 69 23.78 -7.96 -4.33
C SER A 69 23.06 -7.34 -5.53
N LYS A 70 23.20 -7.91 -6.73
CA LYS A 70 22.72 -7.33 -7.99
C LYS A 70 21.21 -7.12 -8.03
N HIS A 71 20.43 -8.13 -7.65
CA HIS A 71 18.97 -8.03 -7.59
C HIS A 71 18.52 -6.90 -6.65
N LEU A 72 19.18 -6.76 -5.49
CA LEU A 72 18.89 -5.70 -4.51
C LEU A 72 19.26 -4.31 -5.03
N PHE A 73 20.36 -4.21 -5.78
CA PHE A 73 20.81 -2.98 -6.45
C PHE A 73 19.85 -2.53 -7.55
N ASP A 74 19.51 -3.42 -8.49
CA ASP A 74 18.64 -3.11 -9.62
C ASP A 74 17.22 -2.74 -9.15
N TRP A 75 16.70 -3.46 -8.15
CA TRP A 75 15.40 -3.16 -7.55
C TRP A 75 15.43 -1.87 -6.71
N GLY A 76 16.50 -1.61 -5.95
CA GLY A 76 16.68 -0.34 -5.24
C GLY A 76 16.75 0.87 -6.19
N ARG A 77 17.50 0.75 -7.29
CA ARG A 77 17.59 1.77 -8.36
C ARG A 77 16.22 2.02 -9.01
N THR A 78 15.48 0.95 -9.31
CA THR A 78 14.14 1.03 -9.91
C THR A 78 13.16 1.77 -9.00
N ASN A 79 13.19 1.50 -7.70
CA ASN A 79 12.34 2.19 -6.74
C ASN A 79 12.76 3.65 -6.49
N PHE A 80 14.06 3.97 -6.50
CA PHE A 80 14.53 5.35 -6.48
C PHE A 80 13.99 6.16 -7.68
N LEU A 81 13.99 5.58 -8.89
CA LEU A 81 13.38 6.20 -10.08
C LEU A 81 11.85 6.37 -9.94
N SER A 82 11.16 5.37 -9.37
CA SER A 82 9.71 5.42 -9.12
C SER A 82 9.34 6.51 -8.10
N GLU A 83 10.11 6.63 -7.03
CA GLU A 83 10.02 7.70 -6.04
C GLU A 83 10.25 9.06 -6.70
N ALA A 84 11.36 9.24 -7.42
CA ALA A 84 11.68 10.50 -8.10
C ALA A 84 10.59 10.97 -9.08
N ARG A 85 9.94 10.04 -9.79
CA ARG A 85 8.79 10.31 -10.67
C ARG A 85 7.54 10.69 -9.91
N THR A 86 7.25 10.02 -8.79
CA THR A 86 6.15 10.38 -7.89
C THR A 86 6.34 11.79 -7.34
N LEU A 87 7.57 12.13 -6.92
CA LEU A 87 7.91 13.45 -6.39
C LEU A 87 7.82 14.57 -7.42
N ALA A 88 8.15 14.30 -8.68
CA ALA A 88 7.95 15.24 -9.78
C ALA A 88 6.47 15.58 -10.05
N GLY A 89 5.53 14.79 -9.51
CA GLY A 89 4.09 15.07 -9.58
C GLY A 89 3.58 16.10 -8.55
N PHE A 90 4.38 16.45 -7.53
CA PHE A 90 3.99 17.43 -6.52
C PHE A 90 4.58 18.82 -6.83
N ASP A 91 3.73 19.84 -6.89
CA ASP A 91 4.14 21.25 -6.95
C ASP A 91 3.59 21.97 -5.71
N HIS A 92 4.46 22.23 -4.73
CA HIS A 92 4.12 22.89 -3.47
C HIS A 92 5.35 23.67 -2.95
N PRO A 93 5.22 24.91 -2.44
CA PRO A 93 6.38 25.73 -2.06
C PRO A 93 7.24 25.15 -0.93
N SER A 94 6.67 24.23 -0.14
CA SER A 94 7.34 23.52 0.95
C SER A 94 7.62 22.03 0.68
N ILE A 95 7.59 21.61 -0.59
CA ILE A 95 8.13 20.32 -1.05
C ILE A 95 9.24 20.61 -2.06
N VAL A 96 10.37 19.91 -1.99
CA VAL A 96 11.46 20.12 -2.94
C VAL A 96 11.02 19.76 -4.37
N ARG A 97 11.19 20.73 -5.29
CA ARG A 97 10.77 20.54 -6.68
C ARG A 97 11.79 19.71 -7.45
N VAL A 98 11.38 18.52 -7.88
CA VAL A 98 12.14 17.71 -8.86
C VAL A 98 12.04 18.39 -10.23
N LEU A 99 13.19 18.56 -10.89
CA LEU A 99 13.31 19.19 -12.20
C LEU A 99 13.49 18.16 -13.30
N ARG A 100 14.26 17.09 -13.05
CA ARG A 100 14.56 16.05 -14.01
C ARG A 100 14.98 14.76 -13.31
N VAL A 101 14.73 13.62 -13.96
CA VAL A 101 15.22 12.30 -13.54
C VAL A 101 15.87 11.64 -14.75
N PHE A 102 17.06 11.06 -14.61
CA PHE A 102 17.77 10.37 -15.69
C PHE A 102 18.65 9.24 -15.15
N GLU A 103 19.13 8.39 -16.06
CA GLU A 103 20.08 7.32 -15.74
C GLU A 103 21.40 7.57 -16.47
N ALA A 104 22.52 7.42 -15.77
CA ALA A 104 23.88 7.54 -16.30
C ALA A 104 24.83 6.76 -15.38
N HIS A 105 26.07 6.46 -15.81
CA HIS A 105 27.06 5.78 -14.95
C HIS A 105 26.51 4.50 -14.27
N SER A 106 25.66 3.74 -14.97
CA SER A 106 24.93 2.55 -14.47
C SER A 106 24.00 2.77 -13.25
N THR A 107 23.74 4.03 -12.86
CA THR A 107 22.85 4.40 -11.75
C THR A 107 21.81 5.45 -12.16
N ALA A 108 20.98 5.84 -11.21
CA ALA A 108 19.92 6.84 -11.36
C ALA A 108 20.30 8.16 -10.68
N TYR A 109 19.90 9.27 -11.32
CA TYR A 109 20.07 10.64 -10.84
C TYR A 109 18.74 11.38 -10.82
N MET A 110 18.50 12.12 -9.74
CA MET A 110 17.35 13.02 -9.56
C MET A 110 17.86 14.44 -9.39
N VAL A 111 17.59 15.30 -10.38
CA VAL A 111 17.88 16.73 -10.35
C VAL A 111 16.70 17.44 -9.69
N MET A 112 16.99 18.23 -8.67
CA MET A 112 16.02 19.00 -7.91
C MET A 112 16.47 20.46 -7.79
N ARG A 113 15.54 21.36 -7.49
CA ARG A 113 15.87 22.76 -7.20
C ARG A 113 16.86 22.83 -6.02
N TYR A 114 17.92 23.63 -6.18
CA TYR A 114 18.81 23.94 -5.06
C TYR A 114 18.12 24.95 -4.13
N GLU A 115 17.63 24.49 -2.99
CA GLU A 115 17.00 25.35 -1.98
C GLU A 115 18.06 26.13 -1.20
N ARG A 116 18.05 27.45 -1.34
CA ARG A 116 18.91 28.33 -0.55
C ARG A 116 18.39 28.42 0.88
N GLY A 117 19.24 28.11 1.84
CA GLY A 117 18.91 28.08 3.26
C GLY A 117 19.84 27.15 4.02
N GLN A 118 19.40 26.72 5.19
CA GLN A 118 20.11 25.74 6.02
C GLN A 118 19.12 24.70 6.54
N SER A 119 19.61 23.51 6.94
CA SER A 119 18.72 22.52 7.54
C SER A 119 18.15 23.03 8.87
N PHE A 120 16.94 22.62 9.22
CA PHE A 120 16.30 22.96 10.50
C PHE A 120 17.18 22.54 11.69
N GLY A 121 17.93 21.43 11.54
CA GLY A 121 18.91 20.98 12.52
C GLY A 121 20.13 21.89 12.71
N THR A 122 20.54 22.62 11.66
CA THR A 122 21.59 23.65 11.74
C THR A 122 21.00 24.99 12.19
N TRP A 123 19.80 25.34 11.71
CA TRP A 123 19.08 26.57 12.08
C TRP A 123 18.85 26.65 13.59
N LEU A 124 18.41 25.55 14.21
CA LEU A 124 18.27 25.44 15.67
C LEU A 124 19.60 25.60 16.44
N LYS A 125 20.74 25.24 15.84
CA LYS A 125 22.06 25.41 16.46
C LYS A 125 22.57 26.85 16.32
N GLU A 126 22.47 27.40 15.12
CA GLU A 126 22.92 28.77 14.80
C GLU A 126 22.08 29.85 15.48
N LEU A 127 20.81 29.56 15.80
CA LEU A 127 19.96 30.47 16.58
C LEU A 127 20.57 30.87 17.93
N GLY A 128 21.37 29.98 18.56
CA GLY A 128 21.95 30.20 19.89
C GLY A 128 20.95 30.28 21.05
N ARG A 129 19.65 30.20 20.76
CA ARG A 129 18.52 30.24 21.70
C ARG A 129 17.45 29.24 21.27
N LYS A 130 16.46 29.01 22.12
CA LYS A 130 15.21 28.35 21.69
C LYS A 130 14.51 29.21 20.62
N PRO A 131 13.89 28.60 19.59
CA PRO A 131 13.05 29.33 18.64
C PRO A 131 11.80 29.85 19.34
N THR A 132 11.29 31.00 18.90
CA THR A 132 10.01 31.54 19.39
C THR A 132 8.85 30.75 18.83
N GLN A 133 7.70 30.80 19.51
CA GLN A 133 6.44 30.23 19.02
C GLN A 133 6.10 30.71 17.60
N ALA A 134 6.31 31.99 17.28
CA ALA A 134 6.00 32.55 15.97
C ALA A 134 6.93 32.04 14.86
N GLU A 135 8.23 31.88 15.13
CA GLU A 135 9.18 31.25 14.19
C GLU A 135 8.78 29.79 13.90
N LEU A 136 8.34 29.05 14.92
CA LEU A 136 7.84 27.68 14.73
C LEU A 136 6.50 27.65 13.97
N ASP A 137 5.56 28.54 14.25
CA ASP A 137 4.27 28.59 13.55
C ASP A 137 4.45 28.83 12.04
N ASN A 138 5.35 29.75 11.67
CA ASN A 138 5.72 30.05 10.27
C ASN A 138 6.35 28.86 9.54
N ILE A 139 7.01 27.96 10.26
CA ILE A 139 7.58 26.71 9.74
C ILE A 139 6.53 25.59 9.72
N ILE A 140 5.65 25.51 10.71
CA ILE A 140 4.73 24.37 10.85
C ILE A 140 3.56 24.48 9.89
N ALA A 141 2.94 25.66 9.73
CA ALA A 141 1.77 25.77 8.87
C ALA A 141 2.04 25.32 7.40
N PRO A 142 3.12 25.77 6.73
CA PRO A 142 3.42 25.30 5.36
C PRO A 142 3.89 23.83 5.30
N LEU A 143 4.49 23.30 6.37
CA LEU A 143 4.81 21.87 6.47
C LEU A 143 3.55 21.00 6.60
N LEU A 144 2.54 21.44 7.37
CA LEU A 144 1.25 20.76 7.44
C LEU A 144 0.54 20.79 6.08
N ASP A 145 0.54 21.92 5.38
CA ASP A 145 -0.04 22.03 4.03
C ASP A 145 0.63 21.06 3.04
N ALA A 146 1.97 20.94 3.12
CA ALA A 146 2.74 19.97 2.34
C ALA A 146 2.39 18.51 2.68
N LEU A 147 2.34 18.15 3.96
CA LEU A 147 2.00 16.80 4.40
C LEU A 147 0.55 16.44 4.06
N GLU A 148 -0.38 17.38 4.16
CA GLU A 148 -1.78 17.19 3.80
C GLU A 148 -1.95 16.89 2.31
N LEU A 149 -1.19 17.57 1.44
CA LEU A 149 -1.14 17.26 0.00
C LEU A 149 -0.63 15.83 -0.25
N LEU A 150 0.49 15.46 0.37
CA LEU A 150 1.10 14.12 0.24
C LEU A 150 0.15 13.02 0.71
N HIS A 151 -0.45 13.18 1.89
CA HIS A 151 -1.35 12.21 2.53
C HIS A 151 -2.65 12.05 1.74
N ARG A 152 -3.21 13.13 1.19
CA ARG A 152 -4.38 13.07 0.28
C ARG A 152 -4.06 12.34 -1.03
N SER A 153 -2.80 12.36 -1.48
CA SER A 153 -2.30 11.56 -2.61
C SER A 153 -1.86 10.14 -2.20
N ASN A 154 -2.22 9.69 -0.99
CA ASN A 154 -1.89 8.38 -0.43
C ASN A 154 -0.36 8.09 -0.41
N TYR A 155 0.44 9.14 -0.21
CA TYR A 155 1.90 9.08 -0.11
C TYR A 155 2.36 9.54 1.27
N LEU A 156 3.41 8.92 1.81
CA LEU A 156 3.96 9.22 3.14
C LEU A 156 5.45 9.56 3.02
N HIS A 157 5.90 10.58 3.75
CA HIS A 157 7.27 11.10 3.70
C HIS A 157 8.29 10.14 4.32
N ARG A 158 7.98 9.62 5.51
CA ARG A 158 8.67 8.55 6.26
C ARG A 158 10.13 8.82 6.68
N ASP A 159 10.71 9.95 6.30
CA ASP A 159 12.04 10.42 6.74
C ASP A 159 12.04 11.89 7.22
N ILE A 160 10.93 12.34 7.86
CA ILE A 160 10.87 13.70 8.43
C ILE A 160 11.83 13.77 9.62
N ALA A 161 12.77 14.71 9.56
CA ALA A 161 13.74 14.99 10.62
C ALA A 161 14.34 16.39 10.40
N PRO A 162 15.02 16.98 11.41
CA PRO A 162 15.66 18.29 11.29
C PRO A 162 16.64 18.45 10.12
N ASP A 163 17.24 17.35 9.64
CA ASP A 163 18.21 17.37 8.54
C ASP A 163 17.55 17.30 7.15
N ASN A 164 16.27 16.90 7.08
CA ASN A 164 15.48 16.79 5.84
C ASN A 164 14.48 17.97 5.68
N ILE A 165 14.59 19.02 6.48
CA ILE A 165 13.82 20.26 6.33
C ILE A 165 14.83 21.39 6.11
N ILE A 166 14.72 22.12 5.01
CA ILE A 166 15.46 23.38 4.83
C ILE A 166 14.60 24.54 5.33
N VAL A 167 15.19 25.43 6.13
CA VAL A 167 14.65 26.75 6.45
C VAL A 167 15.33 27.74 5.51
N ARG A 168 14.55 28.39 4.64
CA ARG A 168 15.02 29.44 3.74
C ARG A 168 15.31 30.74 4.53
N PRO A 169 16.08 31.69 3.97
CA PRO A 169 16.35 32.99 4.61
C PRO A 169 15.12 33.83 4.95
N ASP A 170 13.98 33.59 4.29
CA ASP A 170 12.68 34.23 4.57
C ASP A 170 11.89 33.52 5.70
N GLY A 171 12.45 32.47 6.30
CA GLY A 171 11.81 31.64 7.32
C GLY A 171 10.91 30.53 6.77
N THR A 172 10.69 30.44 5.45
CA THR A 172 9.81 29.41 4.88
C THR A 172 10.49 28.03 4.84
N PRO A 173 9.75 26.94 5.09
CA PRO A 173 10.31 25.58 5.15
C PRO A 173 10.21 24.86 3.80
N VAL A 174 11.08 23.86 3.59
CA VAL A 174 11.01 22.91 2.47
C VAL A 174 11.34 21.50 2.94
N LEU A 175 10.45 20.54 2.68
CA LEU A 175 10.72 19.11 2.85
C LEU A 175 11.64 18.62 1.73
N LEU A 176 12.76 18.01 2.12
CA LEU A 176 13.68 17.27 1.28
C LEU A 176 13.49 15.76 1.47
N ASP A 177 13.92 14.98 0.48
CA ASP A 177 14.35 13.59 0.67
C ASP A 177 13.34 12.66 1.34
N PHE A 178 12.49 12.09 0.51
CA PHE A 178 11.56 11.04 0.87
C PHE A 178 12.31 9.70 1.05
N GLY A 179 11.84 8.89 2.00
CA GLY A 179 12.61 7.75 2.51
C GLY A 179 12.50 6.44 1.70
N SER A 180 11.86 6.40 0.53
CA SER A 180 11.38 5.14 -0.05
C SER A 180 12.48 4.22 -0.56
N ALA A 181 13.51 4.75 -1.22
CA ALA A 181 14.66 3.95 -1.63
C ALA A 181 15.33 3.20 -0.45
N ARG A 182 15.37 3.80 0.76
CA ARG A 182 15.91 3.13 1.96
C ARG A 182 15.01 1.99 2.43
N ARG A 183 13.70 2.23 2.55
CA ARG A 183 12.71 1.27 3.09
C ARG A 183 12.62 -0.01 2.28
N VAL A 184 12.53 0.15 0.96
CA VAL A 184 12.61 -0.91 -0.05
C VAL A 184 13.75 -1.87 0.29
N ILE A 185 14.97 -1.35 0.42
CA ILE A 185 16.15 -2.17 0.71
C ILE A 185 16.10 -2.80 2.12
N ALA A 186 15.48 -2.13 3.11
CA ALA A 186 15.23 -2.70 4.45
C ALA A 186 14.41 -4.00 4.39
N GLU A 187 13.28 -3.95 3.66
CA GLU A 187 12.32 -5.05 3.53
C GLU A 187 12.96 -6.33 2.95
N MET A 188 13.81 -6.17 1.92
CA MET A 188 14.51 -7.29 1.29
C MET A 188 15.75 -7.76 2.05
N SER A 189 16.51 -6.86 2.67
CA SER A 189 17.83 -7.20 3.20
C SER A 189 17.79 -7.93 4.55
N ARG A 190 16.78 -7.70 5.40
CA ARG A 190 16.66 -8.19 6.80
C ARG A 190 17.84 -7.85 7.74
N MET A 191 18.93 -7.29 7.24
CA MET A 191 20.20 -7.08 7.95
C MET A 191 20.56 -5.60 8.17
N VAL A 192 19.78 -4.65 7.63
CA VAL A 192 20.10 -3.22 7.75
C VAL A 192 19.26 -2.55 8.84
N THR A 193 19.77 -2.62 10.08
CA THR A 193 19.22 -1.92 11.24
C THR A 193 19.43 -0.39 11.20
N GLY A 194 20.15 0.14 10.21
CA GLY A 194 20.53 1.57 10.10
C GLY A 194 19.63 2.46 9.23
N ILE A 195 18.40 2.04 8.91
CA ILE A 195 17.52 2.77 7.97
C ILE A 195 16.59 3.79 8.66
N VAL A 196 16.40 3.64 9.97
CA VAL A 196 15.53 4.46 10.82
C VAL A 196 16.35 5.49 11.61
N LYS A 197 15.84 6.73 11.71
CA LYS A 197 16.50 7.80 12.48
C LYS A 197 16.05 7.70 13.94
N ALA A 198 16.93 7.22 14.81
CA ALA A 198 16.64 7.06 16.23
C ALA A 198 16.03 8.33 16.85
N GLY A 199 14.89 8.18 17.53
CA GLY A 199 14.13 9.30 18.13
C GLY A 199 13.15 10.01 17.18
N TYR A 200 13.30 9.90 15.86
CA TYR A 200 12.39 10.52 14.87
C TYR A 200 11.49 9.50 14.17
N SER A 201 11.99 8.30 13.90
CA SER A 201 11.17 7.20 13.38
C SER A 201 10.37 6.54 14.51
N PRO A 202 9.03 6.41 14.40
CA PRO A 202 8.24 5.63 15.34
C PRO A 202 8.37 4.12 15.10
N HIS A 203 8.05 3.33 16.13
CA HIS A 203 8.21 1.88 16.14
C HIS A 203 7.55 1.14 14.96
N GLU A 204 6.42 1.62 14.41
CA GLU A 204 5.79 0.95 13.26
C GLU A 204 6.61 1.03 11.95
N GLN A 205 7.63 1.92 11.86
CA GLN A 205 8.58 1.91 10.75
C GLN A 205 9.65 0.81 10.86
N TYR A 206 9.80 0.18 12.04
CA TYR A 206 10.72 -0.93 12.27
C TYR A 206 10.07 -2.28 11.91
N ALA A 207 8.74 -2.31 11.74
CA ALA A 207 8.00 -3.48 11.31
C ALA A 207 8.05 -3.67 9.79
N ALA A 208 8.09 -4.91 9.34
CA ALA A 208 8.07 -5.25 7.91
C ALA A 208 6.67 -5.12 7.25
N ASP A 209 5.59 -4.98 8.03
CA ASP A 209 4.25 -4.77 7.48
C ASP A 209 3.94 -3.28 7.28
N ASN A 210 4.00 -2.84 6.02
CA ASN A 210 3.67 -1.48 5.61
C ASN A 210 2.21 -1.06 5.91
N ARG A 211 1.28 -2.00 6.20
CA ARG A 211 -0.11 -1.69 6.57
C ARG A 211 -0.24 -1.01 7.95
N LEU A 212 0.81 -1.08 8.77
CA LEU A 212 0.86 -0.44 10.09
C LEU A 212 1.23 1.06 10.02
N GLN A 213 1.71 1.52 8.86
CA GLN A 213 2.13 2.90 8.63
C GLN A 213 1.02 3.73 7.97
N GLY A 214 0.90 4.99 8.37
CA GLY A 214 -0.11 5.92 7.85
C GLY A 214 0.28 7.38 8.10
N PRO A 215 -0.63 8.34 7.91
CA PRO A 215 -0.39 9.76 8.23
C PRO A 215 0.18 9.99 9.63
N TRP A 216 -0.28 9.21 10.62
CA TRP A 216 0.22 9.19 12.01
C TRP A 216 1.71 8.88 12.16
N THR A 217 2.34 8.25 11.16
CA THR A 217 3.78 7.95 11.13
C THR A 217 4.59 9.21 10.82
N ASP A 218 4.16 9.99 9.83
CA ASP A 218 4.77 11.30 9.51
C ASP A 218 4.48 12.34 10.61
N ILE A 219 3.27 12.30 11.18
CA ILE A 219 2.86 13.16 12.31
C ILE A 219 3.76 12.93 13.53
N TYR A 220 4.11 11.69 13.85
CA TYR A 220 5.09 11.39 14.91
C TYR A 220 6.46 12.01 14.60
N ALA A 221 6.96 11.84 13.38
CA ALA A 221 8.28 12.33 12.97
C ALA A 221 8.37 13.87 12.93
N LEU A 222 7.26 14.55 12.58
CA LEU A 222 7.10 15.99 12.77
C LEU A 222 7.08 16.36 14.27
N GLY A 223 6.30 15.66 15.09
CA GLY A 223 6.28 15.84 16.55
C GLY A 223 7.67 15.70 17.19
N ALA A 224 8.44 14.69 16.80
CA ALA A 224 9.83 14.48 17.20
C ALA A 224 10.75 15.65 16.81
N THR A 225 10.57 16.17 15.60
CA THR A 225 11.30 17.34 15.10
C THR A 225 10.99 18.60 15.92
N LEU A 226 9.72 18.81 16.28
CA LEU A 226 9.27 19.95 17.09
C LEU A 226 9.65 19.82 18.57
N TYR A 227 9.58 18.62 19.14
CA TYR A 227 10.06 18.34 20.49
C TYR A 227 11.53 18.75 20.66
N ARG A 228 12.38 18.44 19.68
CA ARG A 228 13.78 18.90 19.69
C ARG A 228 13.91 20.42 19.62
N ALA A 229 13.04 21.09 18.88
CA ALA A 229 13.03 22.55 18.81
C ALA A 229 12.65 23.20 20.16
N VAL A 230 11.60 22.72 20.83
CA VAL A 230 11.10 23.33 22.08
C VAL A 230 11.86 22.93 23.33
N THR A 231 12.41 21.71 23.38
CA THR A 231 13.16 21.19 24.54
C THR A 231 14.68 21.35 24.42
N GLY A 232 15.20 21.49 23.19
CA GLY A 232 16.63 21.39 22.88
C GLY A 232 17.19 19.95 22.90
N ARG A 233 16.38 18.94 23.24
CA ARG A 233 16.79 17.54 23.41
C ARG A 233 16.29 16.67 22.25
N GLN A 234 17.07 15.68 21.83
CA GLN A 234 16.56 14.65 20.91
C GLN A 234 15.52 13.78 21.65
N PRO A 235 14.38 13.42 21.02
CA PRO A 235 13.41 12.52 21.63
C PRO A 235 14.02 11.14 21.89
N MET A 236 13.53 10.45 22.92
CA MET A 236 13.89 9.07 23.19
C MET A 236 13.37 8.14 22.07
N GLU A 237 14.16 7.15 21.68
CA GLU A 237 13.83 6.23 20.60
C GLU A 237 12.54 5.45 20.87
N ALA A 238 11.64 5.38 19.88
CA ALA A 238 10.32 4.78 20.03
C ALA A 238 10.35 3.32 20.49
N MET A 239 11.36 2.54 20.07
CA MET A 239 11.54 1.15 20.49
C MET A 239 11.87 1.02 21.98
N LEU A 240 12.57 1.99 22.58
CA LEU A 240 12.88 1.99 24.02
C LEU A 240 11.68 2.38 24.89
N ARG A 241 10.68 3.03 24.29
CA ARG A 241 9.46 3.53 24.95
C ARG A 241 8.29 2.53 24.86
N PHE A 242 8.46 1.39 24.19
CA PHE A 242 7.36 0.47 23.87
C PHE A 242 6.77 -0.23 25.11
N ASP A 243 7.63 -0.73 26.00
CA ASP A 243 7.20 -1.39 27.24
C ASP A 243 6.92 -0.39 28.37
N THR A 244 7.80 0.61 28.53
CA THR A 244 7.65 1.70 29.50
C THR A 244 8.06 3.03 28.87
N ASP A 245 7.10 3.94 28.67
CA ASP A 245 7.39 5.27 28.18
C ASP A 245 7.87 6.19 29.32
N THR A 246 9.18 6.43 29.37
CA THR A 246 9.84 7.29 30.37
C THR A 246 10.24 8.67 29.82
N MET A 247 9.81 9.00 28.59
CA MET A 247 10.18 10.26 27.97
C MET A 247 9.43 11.43 28.62
N GLU A 248 10.18 12.42 29.13
CA GLU A 248 9.62 13.69 29.60
C GLU A 248 8.82 14.39 28.49
N THR A 249 7.71 15.04 28.84
CA THR A 249 6.82 15.68 27.86
C THR A 249 7.33 17.04 27.39
N ALA A 250 6.96 17.43 26.18
CA ALA A 250 7.14 18.78 25.66
C ALA A 250 6.44 19.80 26.56
N ALA A 251 5.26 19.48 27.11
CA ALA A 251 4.57 20.32 28.09
C ALA A 251 5.40 20.57 29.37
N ALA A 252 6.18 19.60 29.84
CA ALA A 252 7.03 19.75 31.02
C ALA A 252 8.34 20.52 30.72
N LEU A 253 8.97 20.27 29.55
CA LEU A 253 10.28 20.81 29.20
C LEU A 253 10.27 22.09 28.33
N GLY A 254 9.13 22.41 27.72
CA GLY A 254 8.98 23.57 26.85
C GLY A 254 9.12 24.89 27.59
N GLY A 255 8.50 24.98 28.77
CA GLY A 255 8.37 26.22 29.56
C GLY A 255 7.20 27.10 29.12
N PRO A 256 7.01 28.27 29.74
CA PRO A 256 5.88 29.17 29.48
C PRO A 256 5.96 29.92 28.14
N ASP A 257 7.09 29.83 27.42
CA ASP A 257 7.36 30.58 26.17
C ASP A 257 6.55 30.08 24.97
N TYR A 258 5.87 28.93 25.11
CA TYR A 258 5.05 28.30 24.07
C TYR A 258 3.61 28.14 24.53
N ARG A 259 2.67 28.09 23.57
CA ARG A 259 1.25 27.87 23.89
C ARG A 259 1.05 26.46 24.47
N ALA A 260 0.28 26.33 25.55
CA ALA A 260 -0.01 25.02 26.16
C ALA A 260 -0.61 24.00 25.17
N ALA A 261 -1.52 24.45 24.29
CA ALA A 261 -2.08 23.62 23.22
C ALA A 261 -1.00 23.12 22.22
N PHE A 262 -0.01 23.97 21.91
CA PHE A 262 1.09 23.63 21.02
C PHE A 262 1.99 22.54 21.60
N LEU A 263 2.39 22.67 22.86
CA LEU A 263 3.17 21.64 23.56
C LEU A 263 2.39 20.33 23.71
N SER A 264 1.10 20.41 24.07
CA SER A 264 0.22 19.25 24.18
C SER A 264 0.01 18.53 22.84
N ALA A 265 -0.04 19.26 21.71
CA ALA A 265 -0.10 18.68 20.38
C ALA A 265 1.20 17.92 20.02
N ILE A 266 2.38 18.45 20.39
CA ILE A 266 3.66 17.74 20.25
C ILE A 266 3.65 16.43 21.05
N ASP A 267 3.15 16.46 22.29
CA ASP A 267 3.03 15.27 23.14
C ASP A 267 2.04 14.23 22.59
N ALA A 268 0.96 14.67 21.95
CA ALA A 268 0.02 13.80 21.26
C ALA A 268 0.62 13.15 20.00
N CYS A 269 1.37 13.90 19.19
CA CYS A 269 2.12 13.34 18.06
C CYS A 269 3.12 12.26 18.51
N LEU A 270 3.72 12.43 19.69
CA LEU A 270 4.77 11.55 20.21
C LEU A 270 4.27 10.34 21.01
N LYS A 271 2.96 10.10 21.07
CA LYS A 271 2.42 8.86 21.67
C LYS A 271 2.98 7.63 20.97
N VAL A 272 3.38 6.63 21.76
CA VAL A 272 4.01 5.41 21.22
C VAL A 272 3.04 4.65 20.32
N ARG A 273 1.81 4.41 20.80
CA ARG A 273 0.77 3.69 20.04
C ARG A 273 0.24 4.56 18.89
N PRO A 274 0.14 4.06 17.65
CA PRO A 274 -0.25 4.90 16.52
C PRO A 274 -1.70 5.40 16.61
N SER A 275 -2.58 4.61 17.24
CA SER A 275 -3.99 4.93 17.49
C SER A 275 -4.23 6.05 18.51
N GLU A 276 -3.21 6.45 19.28
CA GLU A 276 -3.29 7.53 20.27
C GLU A 276 -2.79 8.87 19.74
N ARG A 277 -2.26 8.88 18.50
CA ARG A 277 -1.79 10.08 17.80
C ARG A 277 -2.93 10.73 17.00
N PRO A 278 -2.79 12.00 16.58
CA PRO A 278 -3.64 12.55 15.52
C PRO A 278 -3.58 11.65 14.28
N GLN A 279 -4.74 11.26 13.73
CA GLN A 279 -4.82 10.31 12.62
C GLN A 279 -4.67 10.98 11.26
N SER A 280 -4.81 12.31 11.20
CA SER A 280 -4.65 13.14 10.01
C SER A 280 -4.00 14.49 10.35
N VAL A 281 -3.51 15.18 9.31
CA VAL A 281 -3.01 16.55 9.44
C VAL A 281 -4.11 17.52 9.91
N ALA A 282 -5.38 17.27 9.56
CA ALA A 282 -6.50 18.08 10.00
C ALA A 282 -6.69 17.99 11.53
N ASP A 283 -6.63 16.79 12.10
CA ASP A 283 -6.71 16.57 13.56
C ASP A 283 -5.59 17.31 14.28
N LEU A 284 -4.35 17.18 13.79
CA LEU A 284 -3.19 17.89 14.35
C LEU A 284 -3.36 19.42 14.26
N ARG A 285 -3.85 19.93 13.12
CA ARG A 285 -4.09 21.37 12.92
C ARG A 285 -5.11 21.92 13.91
N GLN A 286 -6.13 21.13 14.28
CA GLN A 286 -7.10 21.48 15.32
C GLN A 286 -6.44 21.53 16.72
N MET A 287 -5.56 20.59 17.04
CA MET A 287 -4.85 20.56 18.34
C MET A 287 -3.81 21.68 18.52
N LEU A 288 -3.21 22.17 17.43
CA LEU A 288 -2.23 23.25 17.46
C LEU A 288 -2.84 24.65 17.65
N GLN A 289 -4.15 24.79 17.40
CA GLN A 289 -4.88 26.04 17.61
C GLN A 289 -5.15 26.26 19.11
N PRO A 290 -5.18 27.52 19.58
CA PRO A 290 -5.74 27.80 20.91
C PRO A 290 -7.21 27.37 20.94
N PRO A 291 -7.73 26.86 22.07
CA PRO A 291 -9.15 26.56 22.18
C PRO A 291 -9.94 27.85 21.91
N VAL A 292 -10.70 27.86 20.82
CA VAL A 292 -11.58 28.98 20.48
C VAL A 292 -12.54 29.16 21.67
N PRO A 293 -12.57 30.34 22.32
CA PRO A 293 -13.53 30.56 23.39
C PRO A 293 -14.92 30.45 22.79
N VAL A 294 -15.64 29.39 23.17
CA VAL A 294 -17.05 29.22 22.84
C VAL A 294 -17.84 30.27 23.61
N THR A 295 -17.89 31.49 23.05
CA THR A 295 -18.90 32.47 23.43
C THR A 295 -20.25 31.78 23.28
N PRO A 296 -21.03 31.62 24.36
CA PRO A 296 -22.32 30.96 24.27
C PRO A 296 -23.18 31.78 23.32
N THR A 297 -23.43 31.24 22.14
CA THR A 297 -24.34 31.86 21.18
C THR A 297 -25.72 31.77 21.79
N VAL A 298 -26.15 32.86 22.42
CA VAL A 298 -27.53 33.01 22.89
C VAL A 298 -28.41 32.99 21.65
N VAL A 299 -28.97 31.82 21.34
CA VAL A 299 -29.97 31.65 20.30
C VAL A 299 -31.22 32.38 20.75
N ILE A 300 -31.32 33.66 20.37
CA ILE A 300 -32.56 34.43 20.51
C ILE A 300 -33.53 33.88 19.46
N SER A 301 -34.26 32.84 19.84
CA SER A 301 -35.36 32.29 19.06
C SER A 301 -36.41 33.36 18.83
N ARG A 302 -36.44 33.94 17.62
CA ARG A 302 -37.59 34.74 17.17
C ARG A 302 -38.74 33.79 16.82
N PRO A 303 -39.97 34.05 17.26
CA PRO A 303 -41.11 33.19 16.91
C PRO A 303 -41.47 33.33 15.44
N SER A 304 -41.76 32.20 14.79
CA SER A 304 -42.29 32.17 13.42
C SER A 304 -43.75 32.60 13.39
N PRO A 305 -44.19 33.43 12.42
CA PRO A 305 -45.60 33.58 12.10
C PRO A 305 -46.10 32.35 11.33
N ILE A 306 -47.34 31.92 11.61
CA ILE A 306 -48.05 30.82 10.95
C ILE A 306 -49.17 31.43 10.08
N LEU A 307 -49.54 30.74 8.98
CA LEU A 307 -50.71 30.99 8.12
C LEU A 307 -50.63 32.27 7.24
N THR A 308 -51.18 32.34 6.00
CA THR A 308 -52.15 31.47 5.30
C THR A 308 -51.82 31.36 3.80
N ALA A 309 -52.30 30.32 3.12
CA ALA A 309 -52.20 30.16 1.67
C ALA A 309 -53.13 31.08 0.87
N VAL A 310 -52.69 31.51 -0.32
CA VAL A 310 -53.53 31.86 -1.46
C VAL A 310 -52.97 31.15 -2.70
N ARG A 311 -53.86 30.65 -3.55
CA ARG A 311 -53.57 29.83 -4.75
C ARG A 311 -54.06 30.58 -6.00
N ASP A 312 -53.57 30.14 -7.17
CA ASP A 312 -53.86 30.59 -8.54
C ASP A 312 -52.95 31.74 -9.04
N GLN A 313 -52.45 31.75 -10.30
CA GLN A 313 -52.64 30.83 -11.45
C GLN A 313 -51.45 30.95 -12.46
N ILE A 314 -51.54 30.27 -13.62
CA ILE A 314 -50.68 30.35 -14.84
C ILE A 314 -49.60 29.25 -15.04
N SER A 315 -50.08 28.03 -15.31
CA SER A 315 -50.01 27.33 -16.61
C SER A 315 -48.81 27.46 -17.59
N VAL A 316 -48.16 26.31 -17.88
CA VAL A 316 -47.69 25.82 -19.23
C VAL A 316 -46.44 26.53 -19.84
N ALA A 317 -45.42 25.90 -20.45
CA ALA A 317 -45.20 24.53 -20.97
C ALA A 317 -43.76 23.99 -20.74
N ARG A 318 -43.54 22.69 -21.04
CA ARG A 318 -42.22 22.04 -21.19
C ARG A 318 -41.92 21.71 -22.67
N GLY A 319 -40.63 21.72 -23.05
CA GLY A 319 -40.04 21.10 -24.25
C GLY A 319 -38.51 21.30 -24.18
N VAL A 320 -37.61 20.31 -24.05
CA VAL A 320 -37.35 19.01 -24.74
C VAL A 320 -36.47 19.16 -26.00
N THR A 321 -35.28 18.52 -25.96
CA THR A 321 -34.32 18.26 -27.07
C THR A 321 -33.63 19.50 -27.72
N GLN A 322 -32.46 19.43 -28.37
CA GLN A 322 -31.59 18.30 -28.77
C GLN A 322 -30.10 18.70 -28.87
N ARG A 323 -29.18 17.72 -28.95
CA ARG A 323 -27.80 17.91 -29.46
C ARG A 323 -27.83 18.12 -30.98
N VAL A 324 -27.00 19.04 -31.49
CA VAL A 324 -26.33 18.93 -32.81
C VAL A 324 -24.87 19.41 -32.68
N VAL A 325 -23.96 18.70 -33.34
CA VAL A 325 -22.56 19.09 -33.53
C VAL A 325 -22.47 19.76 -34.89
N ASP A 326 -21.71 20.86 -35.03
CA ASP A 326 -21.07 21.09 -36.33
C ASP A 326 -19.74 21.85 -36.27
N LYS A 327 -18.95 21.63 -37.32
CA LYS A 327 -17.60 22.17 -37.51
C LYS A 327 -17.62 23.41 -38.40
N THR A 328 -16.75 24.37 -38.11
CA THR A 328 -16.22 25.27 -39.16
C THR A 328 -14.72 25.52 -38.95
N ARG A 329 -14.00 25.72 -40.05
CA ARG A 329 -12.53 25.78 -40.14
C ARG A 329 -12.15 26.85 -41.16
N LEU A 330 -10.96 27.46 -41.01
CA LEU A 330 -10.42 28.58 -41.83
C LEU A 330 -11.17 29.92 -41.58
N VAL A 331 -10.56 31.11 -41.68
CA VAL A 331 -9.42 31.54 -42.52
C VAL A 331 -8.29 32.20 -41.70
N ALA A 332 -7.11 32.33 -42.31
CA ALA A 332 -5.87 32.80 -41.70
C ALA A 332 -5.66 34.33 -41.81
N GLY A 333 -4.77 34.82 -40.93
CA GLY A 333 -3.83 35.90 -41.23
C GLY A 333 -4.34 37.34 -41.10
N ASP A 334 -3.81 38.07 -40.11
CA ASP A 334 -3.23 39.37 -40.44
C ASP A 334 -2.11 39.78 -39.47
N THR A 335 -1.39 40.86 -39.83
CA THR A 335 0.02 41.04 -39.47
C THR A 335 0.28 42.21 -38.51
N VAL A 336 1.33 42.06 -37.67
CA VAL A 336 2.10 43.06 -36.90
C VAL A 336 1.75 44.55 -37.04
N GLN A 337 1.52 45.24 -35.92
CA GLN A 337 2.03 46.59 -35.53
C GLN A 337 1.63 46.86 -34.05
N SER A 338 2.54 46.97 -33.07
CA SER A 338 3.49 48.06 -32.74
C SER A 338 2.86 49.32 -32.11
N LEU A 339 3.01 49.47 -30.80
CA LEU A 339 2.89 50.70 -29.99
C LEU A 339 3.71 50.41 -28.70
N ARG A 340 4.98 50.78 -28.56
CA ARG A 340 5.53 52.13 -28.31
C ARG A 340 4.76 52.93 -27.25
N PHE A 341 5.32 52.94 -26.04
CA PHE A 341 5.29 54.09 -25.15
C PHE A 341 6.74 54.44 -24.77
N GLU A 342 7.09 55.73 -24.81
CA GLU A 342 8.43 56.22 -24.47
C GLU A 342 8.51 56.76 -23.03
N LYS A 343 9.76 57.03 -22.61
CA LYS A 343 10.20 57.96 -21.54
C LYS A 343 10.07 57.50 -20.08
N LEU A 344 11.14 56.89 -19.57
CA LEU A 344 12.11 57.44 -18.58
C LEU A 344 13.07 56.30 -18.15
N GLY A 345 14.40 56.39 -18.20
CA GLY A 345 15.27 57.53 -18.54
C GLY A 345 16.17 58.02 -17.39
N ALA A 346 16.47 57.21 -16.36
CA ALA A 346 17.24 57.70 -15.20
C ALA A 346 17.99 56.63 -14.33
N TRP A 347 18.69 55.63 -14.90
CA TRP A 347 19.50 54.68 -14.08
C TRP A 347 20.88 54.26 -14.64
N LEU A 348 21.43 54.95 -15.64
CA LEU A 348 22.75 54.64 -16.23
C LEU A 348 23.87 55.66 -15.92
N LEU A 349 23.68 56.55 -14.94
CA LEU A 349 24.72 57.46 -14.44
C LEU A 349 25.23 57.12 -13.03
N GLY A 350 24.65 56.12 -12.35
CA GLY A 350 25.02 55.74 -10.98
C GLY A 350 26.20 54.76 -10.85
N SER A 351 26.51 54.00 -11.89
CA SER A 351 27.49 52.89 -11.82
C SER A 351 28.94 53.29 -12.10
N ALA A 352 29.19 54.44 -12.75
CA ALA A 352 30.54 54.90 -13.07
C ALA A 352 31.29 55.53 -11.88
N LEU A 353 30.57 56.09 -10.90
CA LEU A 353 31.17 56.83 -9.77
C LEU A 353 31.79 55.91 -8.70
N VAL A 354 31.25 54.70 -8.54
CA VAL A 354 31.71 53.73 -7.52
C VAL A 354 33.03 53.06 -7.94
N VAL A 355 33.26 52.84 -9.24
CA VAL A 355 34.48 52.21 -9.75
C VAL A 355 35.70 53.14 -9.64
N LEU A 356 35.51 54.45 -9.83
CA LEU A 356 36.60 55.44 -9.68
C LEU A 356 37.03 55.63 -8.22
N LEU A 357 36.11 55.52 -7.26
CA LEU A 357 36.43 55.64 -5.82
C LEU A 357 37.17 54.42 -5.27
N LEU A 358 36.98 53.23 -5.84
CA LEU A 358 37.70 52.01 -5.44
C LEU A 358 39.09 51.88 -6.08
N ALA A 359 39.33 52.52 -7.22
CA ALA A 359 40.66 52.57 -7.84
C ALA A 359 41.62 53.53 -7.10
N GLY A 360 41.11 54.63 -6.54
CA GLY A 360 41.92 55.66 -5.86
C GLY A 360 42.56 55.21 -4.54
N SER A 361 41.96 54.27 -3.81
CA SER A 361 42.48 53.82 -2.51
C SER A 361 43.69 52.88 -2.62
N PHE A 362 43.83 52.15 -3.74
CA PHE A 362 44.94 51.23 -3.97
C PHE A 362 46.27 51.96 -4.23
N ALA A 363 46.23 53.13 -4.87
CA ALA A 363 47.42 53.93 -5.17
C ALA A 363 48.07 54.57 -3.94
N ILE A 364 47.30 54.88 -2.89
CA ILE A 364 47.80 55.51 -1.66
C ILE A 364 48.44 54.46 -0.72
N PHE A 365 47.99 53.20 -0.78
CA PHE A 365 48.49 52.14 0.11
C PHE A 365 49.88 51.58 -0.29
N GLN A 366 50.32 51.76 -1.54
CA GLN A 366 51.67 51.33 -1.96
C GLN A 366 52.81 52.32 -1.60
N SER A 367 52.50 53.55 -1.16
CA SER A 367 53.53 54.56 -0.82
C SER A 367 54.06 54.46 0.63
N LEU A 368 53.63 53.46 1.40
CA LEU A 368 53.96 53.32 2.84
C LEU A 368 54.51 51.93 3.23
N LYS A 369 55.44 51.38 2.43
CA LYS A 369 56.35 50.29 2.85
C LYS A 369 57.74 50.46 2.23
N GLY A 370 58.69 50.95 3.02
CA GLY A 370 60.12 50.92 2.67
C GLY A 370 60.82 49.64 3.17
N PRO A 371 61.89 49.17 2.51
CA PRO A 371 62.72 48.06 2.98
C PRO A 371 64.10 48.46 3.56
N GLU A 372 64.40 47.90 4.72
CA GLU A 372 65.68 47.35 5.23
C GLU A 372 67.06 48.04 5.03
N ILE A 373 67.58 48.60 6.13
CA ILE A 373 68.83 48.20 6.86
C ILE A 373 70.04 47.68 6.05
N ALA A 374 71.20 48.39 6.10
CA ALA A 374 72.44 47.90 6.75
C ALA A 374 73.67 48.86 6.75
N ARG A 375 74.12 49.20 7.98
CA ARG A 375 75.52 49.44 8.47
C ARG A 375 76.44 50.55 7.91
N SER A 376 76.84 51.40 8.88
CA SER A 376 78.23 51.81 9.21
C SER A 376 78.99 52.82 8.34
N THR A 377 79.13 54.05 8.87
CA THR A 377 80.42 54.55 9.38
C THR A 377 80.27 55.73 10.36
N SER A 378 81.24 55.83 11.26
CA SER A 378 81.56 56.91 12.21
C SER A 378 81.45 58.36 11.70
N GLY A 379 80.99 59.28 12.55
CA GLY A 379 80.97 60.72 12.26
C GLY A 379 80.68 61.61 13.48
N THR A 380 81.74 61.97 14.20
CA THR A 380 81.88 62.96 15.29
C THR A 380 80.80 64.04 15.46
N THR A 381 80.31 64.17 16.70
CA THR A 381 79.55 65.32 17.20
C THR A 381 80.39 66.61 17.18
N THR A 382 79.92 67.67 16.53
CA THR A 382 80.38 69.05 16.77
C THR A 382 79.21 69.91 17.23
N ALA A 383 79.30 70.38 18.49
CA ALA A 383 78.32 71.30 19.06
C ALA A 383 78.53 72.71 18.50
N THR A 384 77.43 73.36 18.10
CA THR A 384 77.38 74.79 17.82
C THR A 384 77.30 75.56 19.14
N VAL A 385 78.30 76.39 19.43
CA VAL A 385 78.24 77.44 20.45
C VAL A 385 78.70 78.74 19.80
N ASP A 386 77.75 79.65 19.59
CA ASP A 386 78.03 81.01 19.16
C ASP A 386 78.63 81.81 20.33
N THR A 387 79.82 82.38 20.13
CA THR A 387 80.38 83.40 21.03
C THR A 387 80.89 84.59 20.23
N VAL A 388 80.07 85.64 20.15
CA VAL A 388 80.49 86.97 19.68
C VAL A 388 81.35 87.60 20.77
N GLY A 389 82.55 88.10 20.43
CA GLY A 389 83.54 88.48 21.45
C GLY A 389 84.70 89.36 20.99
N THR A 390 84.39 90.47 20.32
CA THR A 390 85.08 91.79 20.33
C THR A 390 86.59 91.90 20.04
N MET A 391 86.94 92.93 19.26
CA MET A 391 88.27 93.21 18.72
C MET A 391 89.31 93.70 19.73
N THR A 392 90.55 93.28 19.47
CA THR A 392 91.83 94.01 19.54
C THR A 392 91.83 95.47 20.06
N ALA A 393 92.64 95.72 21.09
CA ALA A 393 93.26 97.03 21.34
C ALA A 393 94.67 96.84 21.93
N MET A 394 95.67 97.50 21.35
CA MET A 394 97.06 97.56 21.85
C MET A 394 97.23 98.80 22.75
N PRO A 395 97.92 98.72 23.90
CA PRO A 395 98.29 99.91 24.66
C PRO A 395 99.58 100.56 24.14
N SER A 396 99.65 101.88 24.25
CA SER A 396 100.80 102.71 23.86
C SER A 396 101.48 103.32 25.08
N GLY A 397 102.82 103.26 25.11
CA GLY A 397 103.67 104.39 25.55
C GLY A 397 103.80 104.74 27.04
N ALA A 398 105.05 104.61 27.53
CA ALA A 398 105.72 105.43 28.55
C ALA A 398 105.27 105.37 30.04
N ASP A 399 106.15 104.80 30.88
CA ASP A 399 106.92 105.51 31.93
C ASP A 399 107.91 104.50 32.57
N ILE A 400 109.23 104.66 32.38
CA ILE A 400 110.16 105.33 33.31
C ILE A 400 109.95 104.94 34.79
N LEU A 401 110.78 104.04 35.32
CA LEU A 401 111.74 104.36 36.40
C LEU A 401 112.67 103.18 36.71
N GLN A 402 113.86 103.50 37.23
CA GLN A 402 114.91 102.53 37.54
C GLN A 402 114.60 101.77 38.84
N GLN A 403 114.65 100.44 38.80
CA GLN A 403 115.04 99.64 39.95
C GLN A 403 116.17 98.70 39.57
N ARG A 404 117.29 98.81 40.28
CA ARG A 404 118.38 97.82 40.23
C ARG A 404 117.92 96.61 41.02
N ASP A 405 117.54 95.53 40.33
CA ASP A 405 117.37 94.26 41.01
C ASP A 405 118.72 93.72 41.48
N ASP A 406 118.80 93.42 42.77
CA ASP A 406 119.92 92.75 43.40
C ASP A 406 120.12 91.37 42.73
N PRO A 407 121.32 91.06 42.19
CA PRO A 407 121.56 89.79 41.50
C PRO A 407 121.29 88.55 42.38
N ALA A 408 121.38 88.66 43.71
CA ALA A 408 120.99 87.57 44.60
C ALA A 408 119.48 87.27 44.54
N ARG A 409 118.65 88.31 44.35
CA ARG A 409 117.19 88.22 44.33
C ARG A 409 116.68 87.59 43.02
N VAL A 410 117.29 87.95 41.89
CA VAL A 410 116.97 87.36 40.57
C VAL A 410 117.34 85.86 40.51
N ILE A 411 118.47 85.47 41.12
CA ILE A 411 118.88 84.07 41.21
C ILE A 411 117.92 83.29 42.12
N ALA A 412 117.59 83.83 43.31
CA ALA A 412 116.65 83.22 44.24
C ALA A 412 115.25 83.03 43.64
N GLU A 413 114.75 84.01 42.89
CA GLU A 413 113.45 83.89 42.21
C GLU A 413 113.49 82.85 41.08
N ARG A 414 114.59 82.77 40.34
CA ARG A 414 114.77 81.76 39.28
C ARG A 414 114.85 80.34 39.85
N GLU A 415 115.50 80.16 41.01
CA GLU A 415 115.48 78.90 41.75
C GLU A 415 114.10 78.57 42.33
N ALA A 416 113.38 79.55 42.88
CA ALA A 416 112.03 79.35 43.38
C ALA A 416 111.06 78.92 42.26
N ARG A 417 111.11 79.59 41.10
CA ARG A 417 110.35 79.21 39.90
C ARG A 417 110.73 77.81 39.40
N ARG A 418 112.01 77.43 39.48
CA ARG A 418 112.46 76.07 39.13
C ARG A 418 111.91 75.02 40.11
N ARG A 419 111.95 75.25 41.42
CA ARG A 419 111.38 74.35 42.43
C ARG A 419 109.86 74.20 42.28
N LEU A 420 109.16 75.29 41.97
CA LEU A 420 107.72 75.27 41.64
C LEU A 420 107.42 74.47 40.37
N ALA A 421 108.24 74.60 39.32
CA ALA A 421 108.10 73.80 38.10
C ALA A 421 108.37 72.30 38.34
N GLU A 422 109.44 71.96 39.08
CA GLU A 422 109.76 70.58 39.46
C GLU A 422 108.68 69.98 40.39
N GLN A 423 108.05 70.78 41.25
CA GLN A 423 106.91 70.36 42.06
C GLN A 423 105.66 70.13 41.20
N ALA A 424 105.31 71.07 40.32
CA ALA A 424 104.16 70.94 39.41
C ALA A 424 104.30 69.75 38.45
N GLU A 425 105.53 69.43 38.01
CA GLU A 425 105.79 68.22 37.21
C GLU A 425 105.60 66.94 38.02
N ARG A 426 106.08 66.89 39.28
CA ARG A 426 105.83 65.77 40.20
C ARG A 426 104.34 65.58 40.47
N GLU A 427 103.60 66.66 40.69
CA GLU A 427 102.15 66.62 40.89
C GLU A 427 101.42 66.14 39.62
N ARG A 428 101.85 66.58 38.42
CA ARG A 428 101.30 66.10 37.14
C ARG A 428 101.56 64.60 36.95
N LEU A 429 102.77 64.12 37.23
CA LEU A 429 103.13 62.70 37.12
C LEU A 429 102.40 61.85 38.16
N ALA A 430 102.21 62.35 39.39
CA ALA A 430 101.40 61.68 40.41
C ALA A 430 99.92 61.60 39.99
N ALA A 431 99.35 62.68 39.46
CA ALA A 431 97.98 62.70 38.94
C ALA A 431 97.80 61.78 37.71
N GLU A 432 98.80 61.67 36.84
CA GLU A 432 98.78 60.73 35.71
C GLU A 432 98.88 59.28 36.17
N ALA A 433 99.74 58.98 37.15
CA ALA A 433 99.86 57.65 37.75
C ALA A 433 98.56 57.22 38.44
N GLU A 434 97.90 58.13 39.16
CA GLU A 434 96.62 57.85 39.83
C GLU A 434 95.48 57.67 38.82
N ARG A 435 95.42 58.49 37.75
CA ARG A 435 94.47 58.26 36.64
C ARG A 435 94.66 56.90 35.98
N LYS A 436 95.91 56.45 35.78
CA LYS A 436 96.20 55.10 35.24
C LYS A 436 95.78 53.99 36.21
N ARG A 437 95.93 54.18 37.52
CA ARG A 437 95.46 53.23 38.54
C ARG A 437 93.93 53.12 38.56
N VAL A 438 93.22 54.24 38.56
CA VAL A 438 91.75 54.27 38.51
C VAL A 438 91.25 53.61 37.23
N ALA A 439 91.82 53.94 36.07
CA ALA A 439 91.44 53.32 34.79
C ALA A 439 91.68 51.81 34.76
N ALA A 440 92.81 51.32 35.31
CA ALA A 440 93.09 49.89 35.40
C ALA A 440 92.09 49.16 36.33
N ALA A 441 91.75 49.76 37.48
CA ALA A 441 90.76 49.21 38.40
C ALA A 441 89.33 49.20 37.83
N GLU A 442 88.96 50.20 37.01
CA GLU A 442 87.69 50.19 36.27
C GLU A 442 87.67 49.12 35.17
N GLU A 443 88.79 48.92 34.46
CA GLU A 443 88.89 47.85 33.46
C GLU A 443 88.79 46.45 34.10
N GLU A 444 89.44 46.24 35.23
CA GLU A 444 89.34 44.98 35.99
C GLU A 444 87.90 44.70 36.43
N LYS A 445 87.21 45.69 36.99
CA LYS A 445 85.78 45.59 37.34
C LYS A 445 84.89 45.29 36.13
N ARG A 446 85.17 45.88 34.95
CA ARG A 446 84.45 45.55 33.71
C ARG A 446 84.67 44.09 33.29
N ARG A 447 85.92 43.61 33.33
CA ARG A 447 86.28 42.21 33.02
C ARG A 447 85.68 41.21 34.02
N GLU A 448 85.47 41.61 35.28
CA GLU A 448 84.80 40.78 36.28
C GLU A 448 83.28 40.75 36.05
N ALA A 449 82.64 41.90 35.84
CA ALA A 449 81.21 41.99 35.51
C ALA A 449 80.86 41.23 34.20
N GLU A 450 81.73 41.29 33.20
CA GLU A 450 81.58 40.52 31.95
C GLU A 450 81.68 39.01 32.21
N ARG A 451 82.64 38.55 33.02
CA ARG A 451 82.75 37.13 33.42
C ARG A 451 81.52 36.64 34.20
N GLN A 452 81.00 37.44 35.13
CA GLN A 452 79.76 37.12 35.86
C GLN A 452 78.55 37.05 34.91
N ARG A 453 78.44 37.96 33.94
CA ARG A 453 77.38 37.96 32.93
C ARG A 453 77.43 36.74 32.02
N VAL A 454 78.63 36.30 31.58
CA VAL A 454 78.79 35.09 30.77
C VAL A 454 78.41 33.84 31.58
N ALA A 455 78.86 33.74 32.83
CA ALA A 455 78.50 32.62 33.71
C ALA A 455 76.98 32.49 33.92
N LEU A 456 76.27 33.61 34.13
CA LEU A 456 74.81 33.63 34.28
C LEU A 456 74.09 33.16 33.00
N LEU A 457 74.58 33.56 31.82
CA LEU A 457 74.00 33.14 30.53
C LEU A 457 74.21 31.64 30.27
N ASP A 458 75.38 31.09 30.61
CA ASP A 458 75.65 29.66 30.53
C ASP A 458 74.78 28.85 31.51
N GLU A 459 74.54 29.35 32.71
CA GLU A 459 73.63 28.71 33.66
C GLU A 459 72.18 28.72 33.16
N GLN A 460 71.67 29.87 32.69
CA GLN A 460 70.34 29.97 32.08
C GLN A 460 70.19 29.04 30.87
N ARG A 461 71.24 28.91 30.05
CA ARG A 461 71.26 27.98 28.92
C ARG A 461 71.14 26.53 29.39
N ARG A 462 71.90 26.11 30.40
CA ARG A 462 71.83 24.74 30.97
C ARG A 462 70.45 24.45 31.58
N GLN A 463 69.86 25.40 32.30
CA GLN A 463 68.52 25.27 32.86
C GLN A 463 67.47 25.09 31.75
N LYS A 464 67.58 25.85 30.66
CA LYS A 464 66.69 25.71 29.49
C LYS A 464 66.86 24.34 28.80
N GLU A 465 68.10 23.92 28.52
CA GLU A 465 68.38 22.62 27.90
C GLU A 465 67.87 21.45 28.75
N ALA A 466 67.95 21.55 30.09
CA ALA A 466 67.37 20.57 31.01
C ALA A 466 65.83 20.56 30.96
N ALA A 467 65.18 21.72 30.97
CA ALA A 467 63.72 21.83 30.90
C ALA A 467 63.16 21.33 29.55
N ASP A 468 63.84 21.62 28.44
CA ASP A 468 63.45 21.13 27.11
C ASP A 468 63.64 19.59 27.01
N ALA A 469 64.69 19.04 27.62
CA ALA A 469 64.89 17.58 27.72
C ALA A 469 63.82 16.89 28.59
N GLU A 470 63.38 17.51 29.69
CA GLU A 470 62.31 16.98 30.53
C GLU A 470 60.95 17.00 29.80
N ARG A 471 60.62 18.11 29.14
CA ARG A 471 59.40 18.23 28.30
C ARG A 471 59.36 17.15 27.22
N LYS A 472 60.50 16.87 26.58
CA LYS A 472 60.59 15.79 25.58
C LYS A 472 60.29 14.42 26.20
N ARG A 473 60.92 14.09 27.34
CA ARG A 473 60.65 12.82 28.05
C ARG A 473 59.18 12.67 28.44
N GLN A 474 58.52 13.75 28.88
CA GLN A 474 57.09 13.73 29.21
C GLN A 474 56.23 13.49 27.96
N ALA A 475 56.55 14.12 26.83
CA ALA A 475 55.86 13.91 25.56
C ALA A 475 56.02 12.48 25.03
N ASP A 476 57.24 11.93 25.06
CA ASP A 476 57.53 10.54 24.65
C ASP A 476 56.72 9.53 25.50
N LEU A 477 56.63 9.75 26.82
CA LEU A 477 55.81 8.95 27.76
C LEU A 477 54.30 9.07 27.54
N GLU A 478 53.81 10.24 27.13
CA GLU A 478 52.40 10.43 26.80
C GLU A 478 52.05 9.73 25.48
N GLU A 479 52.95 9.76 24.49
CA GLU A 479 52.76 9.04 23.23
C GLU A 479 52.75 7.52 23.44
N GLU A 480 53.65 6.97 24.27
CA GLU A 480 53.66 5.56 24.63
C GLU A 480 52.34 5.13 25.30
N ARG A 481 51.85 5.92 26.27
CA ARG A 481 50.54 5.68 26.92
C ARG A 481 49.37 5.75 25.94
N ARG A 482 49.41 6.65 24.95
CA ARG A 482 48.38 6.74 23.89
C ARG A 482 48.40 5.49 23.01
N ARG A 483 49.58 5.00 22.62
CA ARG A 483 49.73 3.76 21.83
C ARG A 483 49.22 2.54 22.60
N GLU A 484 49.53 2.40 23.88
CA GLU A 484 48.96 1.33 24.71
C GLU A 484 47.43 1.40 24.82
N ALA A 485 46.88 2.59 25.03
CA ALA A 485 45.43 2.79 25.15
C ALA A 485 44.71 2.49 23.83
N GLU A 486 45.30 2.87 22.70
CA GLU A 486 44.81 2.53 21.36
C GLU A 486 44.88 1.03 21.09
N GLN A 487 45.98 0.36 21.45
CA GLN A 487 46.12 -1.09 21.31
C GLN A 487 45.10 -1.86 22.17
N LYS A 488 44.88 -1.44 23.43
CA LYS A 488 43.83 -2.00 24.31
C LYS A 488 42.43 -1.77 23.73
N ARG A 489 42.16 -0.59 23.15
CA ARG A 489 40.89 -0.28 22.49
C ARG A 489 40.65 -1.13 21.24
N LEU A 490 41.68 -1.36 20.42
CA LEU A 490 41.59 -2.23 19.25
C LEU A 490 41.34 -3.69 19.65
N ALA A 491 42.04 -4.20 20.65
CA ALA A 491 41.82 -5.56 21.17
C ALA A 491 40.37 -5.75 21.69
N ALA A 492 39.84 -4.79 22.45
CA ALA A 492 38.46 -4.82 22.91
C ALA A 492 37.44 -4.77 21.75
N LEU A 493 37.73 -4.01 20.68
CA LEU A 493 36.89 -3.94 19.49
C LEU A 493 36.90 -5.28 18.71
N GLU A 494 38.04 -5.96 18.62
CA GLU A 494 38.14 -7.29 18.01
C GLU A 494 37.40 -8.36 18.82
N GLU A 495 37.47 -8.30 20.15
CA GLU A 495 36.71 -9.20 21.01
C GLU A 495 35.20 -8.97 20.85
N GLN A 496 34.75 -7.71 20.88
CA GLN A 496 33.36 -7.36 20.62
C GLN A 496 32.89 -7.81 19.23
N ARG A 497 33.76 -7.73 18.21
CA ARG A 497 33.47 -8.24 16.86
C ARG A 497 33.28 -9.76 16.87
N ARG A 498 34.17 -10.52 17.52
CA ARG A 498 34.05 -11.98 17.67
C ARG A 498 32.79 -12.38 18.43
N GLN A 499 32.45 -11.69 19.51
CA GLN A 499 31.22 -11.94 20.27
C GLN A 499 29.97 -11.70 19.40
N LYS A 500 29.96 -10.62 18.60
CA LYS A 500 28.89 -10.35 17.64
C LYS A 500 28.80 -11.39 16.53
N GLU A 501 29.92 -11.75 15.90
CA GLU A 501 29.99 -12.81 14.88
C GLU A 501 29.45 -14.16 15.41
N ALA A 502 29.75 -14.51 16.67
CA ALA A 502 29.23 -15.70 17.33
C ALA A 502 27.71 -15.63 17.58
N ALA A 503 27.21 -14.50 18.09
CA ALA A 503 25.78 -14.30 18.34
C ALA A 503 24.95 -14.27 17.03
N ASP A 504 25.48 -13.68 15.97
CA ASP A 504 24.85 -13.67 14.64
C ASP A 504 24.83 -15.09 14.03
N ALA A 505 25.88 -15.90 14.24
CA ALA A 505 25.91 -17.31 13.83
C ALA A 505 24.91 -18.19 14.61
N GLU A 506 24.74 -17.94 15.91
CA GLU A 506 23.73 -18.64 16.74
C GLU A 506 22.30 -18.27 16.32
N ARG A 507 22.02 -16.97 16.13
CA ARG A 507 20.73 -16.48 15.59
C ARG A 507 20.41 -17.12 14.24
N LYS A 508 21.40 -17.24 13.35
CA LYS A 508 21.23 -17.90 12.05
C LYS A 508 20.87 -19.38 12.22
N ARG A 509 21.57 -20.13 13.10
CA ARG A 509 21.24 -21.54 13.38
C ARG A 509 19.80 -21.71 13.88
N LEU A 510 19.34 -20.84 14.78
CA LEU A 510 17.97 -20.87 15.28
C LEU A 510 16.95 -20.58 14.16
N ALA A 511 17.21 -19.59 13.31
CA ALA A 511 16.36 -19.25 12.18
C ALA A 511 16.28 -20.38 11.12
N ASP A 512 17.41 -21.03 10.83
CA ASP A 512 17.46 -22.19 9.92
C ASP A 512 16.65 -23.38 10.49
N LEU A 513 16.69 -23.59 11.81
CA LEU A 513 15.96 -24.64 12.52
C LEU A 513 14.44 -24.36 12.59
N GLU A 514 14.04 -23.09 12.76
CA GLU A 514 12.64 -22.66 12.58
C GLU A 514 12.15 -22.84 11.14
N ALA A 515 12.99 -22.51 10.14
CA ALA A 515 12.64 -22.67 8.74
C ALA A 515 12.43 -24.15 8.35
N LEU A 516 13.22 -25.06 8.93
CA LEU A 516 13.00 -26.51 8.83
C LEU A 516 11.66 -26.93 9.42
N ARG A 517 11.35 -26.53 10.66
CA ARG A 517 10.05 -26.84 11.30
C ARG A 517 8.86 -26.32 10.48
N ARG A 518 8.95 -25.09 9.94
CA ARG A 518 7.90 -24.53 9.08
C ARG A 518 7.71 -25.32 7.79
N LYS A 519 8.78 -25.88 7.20
CA LYS A 519 8.67 -26.79 6.04
C LYS A 519 7.98 -28.08 6.41
N GLU A 520 8.37 -28.73 7.51
CA GLU A 520 7.73 -29.97 7.99
C GLU A 520 6.24 -29.76 8.28
N ASP A 521 5.86 -28.64 8.91
CA ASP A 521 4.46 -28.30 9.17
C ASP A 521 3.67 -28.02 7.87
N GLU A 522 4.29 -27.39 6.87
CA GLU A 522 3.64 -27.12 5.60
C GLU A 522 3.48 -28.39 4.74
N GLU A 523 4.48 -29.28 4.73
CA GLU A 523 4.39 -30.62 4.13
C GLU A 523 3.31 -31.47 4.80
N ARG A 524 3.17 -31.41 6.14
CA ARG A 524 2.09 -32.06 6.88
C ARG A 524 0.71 -31.51 6.48
N LYS A 525 0.56 -30.18 6.35
CA LYS A 525 -0.70 -29.57 5.87
C LYS A 525 -1.02 -29.96 4.43
N GLN A 526 -0.03 -29.95 3.53
CA GLN A 526 -0.23 -30.35 2.14
C GLN A 526 -0.66 -31.81 2.05
N LYS A 527 -0.01 -32.71 2.81
CA LYS A 527 -0.42 -34.12 2.89
C LYS A 527 -1.84 -34.28 3.43
N ALA A 528 -2.19 -33.59 4.52
CA ALA A 528 -3.54 -33.63 5.08
C ALA A 528 -4.61 -33.12 4.09
N LEU A 529 -4.32 -32.03 3.36
CA LEU A 529 -5.19 -31.51 2.31
C LEU A 529 -5.35 -32.50 1.14
N GLN A 530 -4.27 -33.17 0.74
CA GLN A 530 -4.29 -34.18 -0.32
C GLN A 530 -5.08 -35.43 0.10
N GLU A 531 -4.92 -35.90 1.34
CA GLU A 531 -5.73 -36.98 1.91
C GLU A 531 -7.22 -36.59 2.00
N GLU A 532 -7.55 -35.34 2.36
CA GLU A 532 -8.93 -34.85 2.36
C GLU A 532 -9.51 -34.78 0.95
N GLN A 533 -8.75 -34.29 -0.03
CA GLN A 533 -9.17 -34.28 -1.44
C GLN A 533 -9.42 -35.68 -1.98
N GLN A 534 -8.56 -36.66 -1.67
CA GLN A 534 -8.77 -38.06 -2.03
C GLN A 534 -10.04 -38.62 -1.40
N ARG A 535 -10.30 -38.37 -0.11
CA ARG A 535 -11.54 -38.79 0.57
C ARG A 535 -12.79 -38.16 -0.08
N ARG A 536 -12.73 -36.87 -0.45
CA ARG A 536 -13.82 -36.18 -1.16
C ARG A 536 -14.08 -36.78 -2.54
N GLN A 537 -13.03 -37.04 -3.33
CA GLN A 537 -13.14 -37.68 -4.64
C GLN A 537 -13.71 -39.10 -4.55
N GLN A 538 -13.26 -39.89 -3.58
CA GLN A 538 -13.77 -41.25 -3.37
C GLN A 538 -15.24 -41.25 -2.93
N ALA A 539 -15.63 -40.37 -1.99
CA ALA A 539 -17.03 -40.21 -1.60
C ALA A 539 -17.93 -39.71 -2.75
N GLU A 540 -17.40 -38.90 -3.67
CA GLU A 540 -18.13 -38.50 -4.88
C GLU A 540 -18.30 -39.68 -5.85
N LEU A 541 -17.24 -40.49 -6.08
CA LEU A 541 -17.31 -41.68 -6.91
C LEU A 541 -18.31 -42.71 -6.35
N GLU A 542 -18.29 -42.95 -5.04
CA GLU A 542 -19.26 -43.84 -4.36
C GLU A 542 -20.70 -43.33 -4.51
N ARG A 543 -20.94 -42.01 -4.39
CA ARG A 543 -22.25 -41.40 -4.65
C ARG A 543 -22.70 -41.56 -6.10
N ARG A 544 -21.79 -41.38 -7.08
CA ARG A 544 -22.10 -41.60 -8.51
C ARG A 544 -22.47 -43.06 -8.78
N GLN A 545 -21.68 -44.01 -8.28
CA GLN A 545 -21.97 -45.45 -8.39
C GLN A 545 -23.29 -45.83 -7.70
N GLN A 546 -23.62 -45.22 -6.56
CA GLN A 546 -24.89 -45.45 -5.87
C GLN A 546 -26.07 -44.90 -6.68
N ALA A 547 -25.94 -43.71 -7.28
CA ALA A 547 -26.95 -43.14 -8.16
C ALA A 547 -27.16 -43.98 -9.43
N GLU A 548 -26.08 -44.45 -10.08
CA GLU A 548 -26.14 -45.35 -11.23
C GLU A 548 -26.84 -46.68 -10.89
N ARG A 549 -26.53 -47.28 -9.74
CA ARG A 549 -27.21 -48.50 -9.25
C ARG A 549 -28.68 -48.25 -8.97
N GLU A 550 -29.05 -47.09 -8.43
CA GLU A 550 -30.45 -46.75 -8.18
C GLU A 550 -31.20 -46.48 -9.50
N GLU A 551 -30.58 -45.81 -10.46
CA GLU A 551 -31.16 -45.61 -11.78
C GLU A 551 -31.36 -46.95 -12.51
N GLN A 552 -30.36 -47.84 -12.49
CA GLN A 552 -30.50 -49.18 -13.06
C GLN A 552 -31.64 -49.95 -12.40
N ARG A 553 -31.75 -49.94 -11.07
CA ARG A 553 -32.87 -50.57 -10.35
C ARG A 553 -34.22 -50.00 -10.79
N ARG A 554 -34.34 -48.68 -10.99
CA ARG A 554 -35.57 -48.04 -11.50
C ARG A 554 -35.88 -48.43 -12.95
N ARG A 555 -34.86 -48.59 -13.81
CA ARG A 555 -35.00 -49.10 -15.18
C ARG A 555 -35.48 -50.55 -15.19
N ASP A 556 -34.85 -51.43 -14.41
CA ASP A 556 -35.23 -52.84 -14.27
C ASP A 556 -36.67 -53.01 -13.73
N GLU A 557 -37.06 -52.19 -12.75
CA GLU A 557 -38.41 -52.17 -12.19
C GLU A 557 -39.45 -51.69 -13.22
N ALA A 558 -39.13 -50.63 -13.98
CA ALA A 558 -39.99 -50.14 -15.06
C ALA A 558 -40.13 -51.15 -16.20
N GLU A 559 -39.07 -51.86 -16.55
CA GLU A 559 -39.10 -52.93 -17.56
C GLU A 559 -39.93 -54.13 -17.08
N ARG A 560 -39.73 -54.60 -15.85
CA ARG A 560 -40.57 -55.65 -15.23
C ARG A 560 -42.05 -55.28 -15.26
N LYS A 561 -42.38 -54.03 -14.90
CA LYS A 561 -43.76 -53.54 -14.95
C LYS A 561 -44.30 -53.52 -16.38
N ARG A 562 -43.53 -53.03 -17.35
CA ARG A 562 -43.91 -53.04 -18.77
C ARG A 562 -44.14 -54.45 -19.32
N LEU A 563 -43.33 -55.43 -18.91
CA LEU A 563 -43.50 -56.84 -19.28
C LEU A 563 -44.77 -57.43 -18.67
N ALA A 564 -45.06 -57.14 -17.39
CA ALA A 564 -46.30 -57.54 -16.74
C ALA A 564 -47.54 -56.92 -17.42
N ASP A 565 -47.52 -55.62 -17.74
CA ASP A 565 -48.59 -54.94 -18.47
C ASP A 565 -48.82 -55.53 -19.88
N LEU A 566 -47.76 -56.00 -20.55
CA LEU A 566 -47.84 -56.69 -21.84
C LEU A 566 -48.42 -58.11 -21.70
N GLU A 567 -48.04 -58.84 -20.66
CA GLU A 567 -48.59 -60.17 -20.37
C GLU A 567 -50.08 -60.09 -20.01
N GLU A 568 -50.48 -59.11 -19.19
CA GLU A 568 -51.90 -58.87 -18.88
C GLU A 568 -52.71 -58.55 -20.14
N LYS A 569 -52.16 -57.72 -21.04
CA LYS A 569 -52.78 -57.43 -22.35
C LYS A 569 -52.89 -58.68 -23.23
N ARG A 570 -51.86 -59.54 -23.26
CA ARG A 570 -51.89 -60.81 -23.99
C ARG A 570 -52.99 -61.72 -23.45
N LEU A 571 -53.08 -61.89 -22.13
CA LEU A 571 -54.10 -62.72 -21.48
C LEU A 571 -55.53 -62.18 -21.73
N LYS A 572 -55.71 -60.86 -21.71
CA LYS A 572 -56.99 -60.22 -22.07
C LYS A 572 -57.36 -60.46 -23.53
N ALA A 573 -56.42 -60.29 -24.46
CA ALA A 573 -56.66 -60.54 -25.89
C ALA A 573 -56.97 -62.02 -26.18
N GLU A 574 -56.30 -62.96 -25.48
CA GLU A 574 -56.59 -64.40 -25.60
C GLU A 574 -57.98 -64.75 -25.04
N ALA A 575 -58.37 -64.17 -23.91
CA ALA A 575 -59.71 -64.34 -23.34
C ALA A 575 -60.80 -63.72 -24.24
N GLU A 576 -60.53 -62.58 -24.88
CA GLU A 576 -61.44 -61.95 -25.84
C GLU A 576 -61.57 -62.80 -27.12
N ALA A 577 -60.46 -63.31 -27.68
CA ALA A 577 -60.49 -64.22 -28.82
C ALA A 577 -61.33 -65.47 -28.54
N LYS A 578 -61.15 -66.10 -27.36
CA LYS A 578 -61.97 -67.25 -26.90
C LYS A 578 -63.45 -66.91 -26.77
N ARG A 579 -63.80 -65.68 -26.38
CA ARG A 579 -65.21 -65.22 -26.34
C ARG A 579 -65.78 -65.04 -27.75
N VAL A 580 -65.04 -64.43 -28.67
CA VAL A 580 -65.47 -64.25 -30.07
C VAL A 580 -65.66 -65.60 -30.76
N GLU A 581 -64.78 -66.57 -30.51
CA GLU A 581 -64.90 -67.93 -31.04
C GLU A 581 -66.17 -68.64 -30.53
N ALA A 582 -66.40 -68.65 -29.21
CA ALA A 582 -67.61 -69.23 -28.62
C ALA A 582 -68.92 -68.52 -29.06
N GLU A 583 -68.85 -67.24 -29.42
CA GLU A 583 -69.99 -66.49 -29.95
C GLU A 583 -70.23 -66.82 -31.44
N ARG A 584 -69.17 -67.06 -32.22
CA ARG A 584 -69.28 -67.58 -33.60
C ARG A 584 -69.88 -68.98 -33.63
N GLU A 585 -69.47 -69.89 -32.73
CA GLU A 585 -70.05 -71.23 -32.61
C GLU A 585 -71.56 -71.19 -32.33
N LYS A 586 -72.00 -70.28 -31.44
CA LYS A 586 -73.44 -70.07 -31.18
C LYS A 586 -74.19 -69.58 -32.41
N GLN A 587 -73.65 -68.59 -33.13
CA GLN A 587 -74.26 -68.10 -34.37
C GLN A 587 -74.34 -69.19 -35.45
N GLU A 588 -73.33 -70.04 -35.55
CA GLU A 588 -73.32 -71.16 -36.49
C GLU A 588 -74.38 -72.22 -36.13
N ALA A 589 -74.51 -72.58 -34.85
CA ALA A 589 -75.57 -73.46 -34.37
C ALA A 589 -76.99 -72.88 -34.59
N GLU A 590 -77.17 -71.57 -34.39
CA GLU A 590 -78.44 -70.89 -34.66
C GLU A 590 -78.77 -70.85 -36.16
N ARG A 591 -77.76 -70.60 -37.01
CA ARG A 591 -77.90 -70.65 -38.47
C ARG A 591 -78.27 -72.06 -38.96
N GLN A 592 -77.66 -73.10 -38.41
CA GLN A 592 -78.03 -74.49 -38.71
C GLN A 592 -79.47 -74.81 -38.28
N ARG A 593 -79.92 -74.30 -37.12
CA ARG A 593 -81.32 -74.43 -36.67
C ARG A 593 -82.28 -73.75 -37.66
N LEU A 594 -82.02 -72.51 -38.06
CA LEU A 594 -82.85 -71.78 -39.03
C LEU A 594 -82.94 -72.46 -40.40
N ALA A 595 -81.86 -73.09 -40.86
CA ALA A 595 -81.83 -73.87 -42.11
C ALA A 595 -82.67 -75.16 -42.08
N SER A 596 -83.16 -75.60 -40.91
CA SER A 596 -83.97 -76.82 -40.76
C SER A 596 -85.49 -76.60 -40.78
N VAL A 597 -85.94 -75.35 -40.96
CA VAL A 597 -87.36 -74.98 -41.08
C VAL A 597 -87.83 -75.18 -42.53
N PRO A 598 -88.96 -75.87 -42.79
CA PRO A 598 -89.44 -76.15 -44.13
C PRO A 598 -89.90 -74.89 -44.87
N THR A 599 -89.64 -74.85 -46.19
CA THR A 599 -90.08 -73.76 -47.08
C THR A 599 -91.57 -73.85 -47.41
N ALA A 600 -92.15 -72.77 -47.96
CA ALA A 600 -93.57 -72.70 -48.32
C ALA A 600 -94.02 -73.83 -49.26
N ASP A 601 -93.19 -74.20 -50.24
CA ASP A 601 -93.48 -75.30 -51.17
C ASP A 601 -93.46 -76.68 -50.47
N GLN A 602 -92.54 -76.87 -49.52
CA GLN A 602 -92.47 -78.10 -48.70
C GLN A 602 -93.69 -78.22 -47.79
N LEU A 603 -94.17 -77.11 -47.21
CA LEU A 603 -95.42 -77.08 -46.44
C LEU A 603 -96.62 -77.50 -47.30
N GLY A 604 -96.69 -77.08 -48.57
CA GLY A 604 -97.72 -77.52 -49.51
C GLY A 604 -97.76 -79.04 -49.72
N ILE A 605 -96.60 -79.67 -49.88
CA ILE A 605 -96.48 -81.14 -50.00
C ILE A 605 -96.99 -81.84 -48.73
N TYR A 606 -96.65 -81.31 -47.55
CA TYR A 606 -97.11 -81.90 -46.28
C TYR A 606 -98.63 -81.74 -46.09
N VAL A 607 -99.24 -80.61 -46.48
CA VAL A 607 -100.70 -80.42 -46.42
C VAL A 607 -101.44 -81.48 -47.24
N VAL A 608 -101.02 -81.72 -48.48
CA VAL A 608 -101.64 -82.76 -49.35
C VAL A 608 -101.47 -84.17 -48.75
N ARG A 609 -100.27 -84.50 -48.27
CA ARG A 609 -99.95 -85.81 -47.67
C ARG A 609 -100.68 -86.05 -46.34
N ILE A 610 -100.99 -84.98 -45.60
CA ILE A 610 -101.85 -84.99 -44.43
C ILE A 610 -103.31 -85.23 -44.85
N GLU A 611 -103.83 -84.51 -45.85
CA GLU A 611 -105.20 -84.65 -46.35
C GLU A 611 -105.49 -86.10 -46.79
N GLU A 612 -104.57 -86.76 -47.50
CA GLU A 612 -104.69 -88.19 -47.82
C GLU A 612 -104.85 -89.10 -46.60
N GLN A 613 -104.09 -88.85 -45.52
CA GLN A 613 -104.18 -89.65 -44.29
C GLN A 613 -105.51 -89.41 -43.56
N LEU A 614 -106.02 -88.17 -43.57
CA LEU A 614 -107.33 -87.84 -43.00
C LEU A 614 -108.47 -88.51 -43.76
N LYS A 615 -108.36 -88.62 -45.10
CA LYS A 615 -109.30 -89.36 -45.94
C LYS A 615 -109.24 -90.87 -45.65
N LYS A 616 -108.04 -91.46 -45.53
CA LYS A 616 -107.86 -92.88 -45.15
C LYS A 616 -108.46 -93.24 -43.78
N ALA A 617 -108.45 -92.30 -42.83
CA ALA A 617 -109.02 -92.48 -41.49
C ALA A 617 -110.52 -92.13 -41.37
N ALA A 618 -111.21 -91.82 -42.48
CA ALA A 618 -112.59 -91.29 -42.51
C ALA A 618 -112.82 -89.98 -41.71
N CYS A 619 -111.77 -89.33 -41.20
CA CYS A 619 -111.90 -88.06 -40.46
C CYS A 619 -112.25 -86.87 -41.35
N PHE A 620 -112.11 -87.04 -42.67
CA PHE A 620 -112.52 -86.08 -43.69
C PHE A 620 -113.99 -86.21 -44.15
N GLU A 621 -114.76 -87.13 -43.57
CA GLU A 621 -116.15 -87.34 -43.97
C GLU A 621 -117.04 -86.12 -43.65
N GLY A 622 -117.82 -85.69 -44.65
CA GLY A 622 -118.61 -84.45 -44.62
C GLY A 622 -117.82 -83.15 -44.74
N LEU A 623 -116.53 -83.20 -45.09
CA LEU A 623 -115.68 -82.03 -45.34
C LEU A 623 -115.39 -81.85 -46.84
N LYS A 624 -115.03 -80.64 -47.25
CA LYS A 624 -114.86 -80.26 -48.66
C LYS A 624 -113.41 -80.44 -49.10
N ASP A 625 -113.21 -81.22 -50.16
CA ASP A 625 -111.88 -81.44 -50.75
C ASP A 625 -111.22 -80.13 -51.21
N GLY A 626 -109.91 -80.00 -50.96
CA GLY A 626 -109.10 -78.84 -51.36
C GLY A 626 -109.31 -77.56 -50.53
N ASP A 627 -110.06 -77.61 -49.44
CA ASP A 627 -110.24 -76.48 -48.51
C ASP A 627 -109.25 -76.56 -47.33
N PRO A 628 -108.34 -75.59 -47.13
CA PRO A 628 -107.39 -75.59 -46.02
C PRO A 628 -108.04 -75.63 -44.63
N GLU A 629 -109.22 -75.02 -44.47
CA GLU A 629 -109.96 -75.01 -43.19
C GLU A 629 -110.62 -76.37 -42.93
N ALA A 630 -110.98 -77.09 -44.00
CA ALA A 630 -111.39 -78.49 -43.94
C ALA A 630 -110.23 -79.42 -43.54
N VAL A 631 -109.01 -79.22 -44.07
CA VAL A 631 -107.80 -79.96 -43.61
C VAL A 631 -107.52 -79.69 -42.14
N GLN A 632 -107.61 -78.44 -41.69
CA GLN A 632 -107.41 -78.10 -40.27
C GLN A 632 -108.48 -78.75 -39.36
N THR A 633 -109.74 -78.79 -39.81
CA THR A 633 -110.87 -79.40 -39.11
C THR A 633 -110.77 -80.93 -39.05
N GLY A 634 -110.47 -81.57 -40.18
CA GLY A 634 -110.23 -83.01 -40.26
C GLY A 634 -109.04 -83.43 -39.38
N LEU A 635 -107.97 -82.63 -39.38
CA LEU A 635 -106.80 -82.87 -38.56
C LEU A 635 -107.03 -82.64 -37.07
N ALA A 636 -107.97 -81.75 -36.69
CA ALA A 636 -108.47 -81.65 -35.33
C ALA A 636 -109.23 -82.93 -34.92
N ARG A 637 -110.19 -83.40 -35.74
CA ARG A 637 -110.95 -84.66 -35.50
C ARG A 637 -110.02 -85.88 -35.36
N TYR A 638 -109.06 -86.03 -36.28
CA TYR A 638 -108.10 -87.14 -36.29
C TYR A 638 -107.17 -87.11 -35.07
N SER A 639 -106.70 -85.92 -34.68
CA SER A 639 -105.90 -85.77 -33.47
C SER A 639 -106.65 -86.11 -32.18
N GLU A 640 -107.95 -85.83 -32.13
CA GLU A 640 -108.80 -86.19 -30.98
C GLU A 640 -108.98 -87.71 -30.91
N GLY A 641 -109.05 -88.38 -32.07
CA GLY A 641 -109.01 -89.85 -32.17
C GLY A 641 -107.67 -90.45 -31.71
N LEU A 642 -106.54 -89.88 -32.13
CA LEU A 642 -105.19 -90.34 -31.76
C LEU A 642 -104.93 -90.34 -30.25
N LYS A 643 -105.50 -89.37 -29.49
CA LYS A 643 -105.42 -89.34 -28.02
C LYS A 643 -105.88 -90.65 -27.37
N LYS A 644 -106.87 -91.34 -27.95
CA LYS A 644 -107.41 -92.61 -27.43
C LYS A 644 -106.39 -93.76 -27.46
N TYR A 645 -105.36 -93.64 -28.29
CA TYR A 645 -104.28 -94.62 -28.47
C TYR A 645 -102.96 -94.19 -27.80
N GLY A 646 -103.00 -93.19 -26.92
CA GLY A 646 -101.82 -92.67 -26.23
C GLY A 646 -100.93 -91.74 -27.08
N VAL A 647 -101.23 -91.58 -28.37
CA VAL A 647 -100.50 -90.68 -29.27
C VAL A 647 -100.97 -89.25 -29.02
N GLN A 648 -100.17 -88.48 -28.27
CA GLN A 648 -100.47 -87.07 -28.02
C GLN A 648 -100.13 -86.21 -29.24
N LYS A 649 -101.09 -85.38 -29.63
CA LYS A 649 -100.99 -84.40 -30.71
C LYS A 649 -99.86 -83.36 -30.47
N PRO A 650 -98.95 -83.13 -31.43
CA PRO A 650 -98.24 -81.85 -31.56
C PRO A 650 -99.23 -80.76 -31.99
N ALA A 651 -99.28 -79.63 -31.27
CA ALA A 651 -100.31 -78.62 -31.46
C ALA A 651 -100.33 -78.06 -32.89
N LEU A 652 -101.52 -77.94 -33.48
CA LEU A 652 -101.70 -77.62 -34.92
C LEU A 652 -101.42 -76.17 -35.32
N ILE A 653 -100.68 -75.45 -34.49
CA ILE A 653 -100.21 -74.08 -34.71
C ILE A 653 -98.72 -74.10 -35.08
N GLU A 654 -98.02 -75.22 -34.88
CA GLU A 654 -96.57 -75.35 -35.12
C GLU A 654 -96.19 -76.01 -36.46
N VAL A 655 -97.13 -76.33 -37.36
CA VAL A 655 -96.77 -76.97 -38.66
C VAL A 655 -95.87 -76.05 -39.51
N ALA A 656 -95.99 -74.72 -39.37
CA ALA A 656 -95.12 -73.74 -40.02
C ALA A 656 -93.80 -73.45 -39.28
N SER A 657 -93.59 -73.99 -38.08
CA SER A 657 -92.40 -73.76 -37.24
C SER A 657 -91.68 -75.03 -36.80
N ALA A 658 -92.26 -76.20 -37.06
CA ALA A 658 -91.64 -77.51 -36.87
C ALA A 658 -90.59 -77.76 -37.95
N THR A 659 -89.49 -78.43 -37.60
CA THR A 659 -88.47 -78.83 -38.57
C THR A 659 -88.98 -79.94 -39.47
N THR A 660 -88.46 -80.04 -40.69
CA THR A 660 -88.87 -81.06 -41.69
C THR A 660 -88.86 -82.48 -41.11
N GLY A 661 -87.85 -82.82 -40.31
CA GLY A 661 -87.73 -84.14 -39.65
C GLY A 661 -88.80 -84.40 -38.58
N ALA A 662 -89.30 -83.36 -37.89
CA ALA A 662 -90.40 -83.53 -36.92
C ALA A 662 -91.72 -83.85 -37.62
N ILE A 663 -91.99 -83.22 -38.77
CA ILE A 663 -93.19 -83.46 -39.58
C ILE A 663 -93.16 -84.89 -40.17
N GLU A 664 -92.02 -85.34 -40.68
CA GLU A 664 -91.87 -86.70 -41.21
C GLU A 664 -92.00 -87.80 -40.14
N THR A 665 -91.44 -87.56 -38.94
CA THR A 665 -91.55 -88.50 -37.82
C THR A 665 -92.99 -88.65 -37.39
N TRP A 666 -93.72 -87.55 -37.20
CA TRP A 666 -95.14 -87.58 -36.87
C TRP A 666 -96.00 -88.25 -37.95
N LEU A 667 -95.72 -88.01 -39.25
CA LEU A 667 -96.43 -88.68 -40.35
C LEU A 667 -96.21 -90.20 -40.39
N LYS A 668 -95.06 -90.70 -39.92
CA LYS A 668 -94.83 -92.15 -39.75
C LYS A 668 -95.63 -92.69 -38.56
N GLU A 669 -95.48 -92.09 -37.39
CA GLU A 669 -96.17 -92.50 -36.16
C GLU A 669 -97.71 -92.50 -36.33
N ALA A 670 -98.25 -91.51 -37.04
CA ALA A 670 -99.68 -91.44 -37.33
C ALA A 670 -100.16 -92.54 -38.32
N ALA A 671 -99.34 -92.89 -39.31
CA ALA A 671 -99.70 -93.90 -40.32
C ALA A 671 -99.81 -95.32 -39.75
N ASP A 672 -99.05 -95.63 -38.69
CA ASP A 672 -99.10 -96.93 -38.01
C ASP A 672 -100.34 -97.12 -37.12
N VAL A 673 -101.14 -96.08 -36.88
CA VAL A 673 -102.31 -96.11 -35.99
C VAL A 673 -103.62 -96.06 -36.80
N ARG A 674 -104.31 -97.22 -36.90
CA ARG A 674 -105.69 -97.28 -37.43
C ARG A 674 -106.69 -96.64 -36.47
N VAL A 675 -106.93 -95.34 -36.62
CA VAL A 675 -108.06 -94.63 -35.98
C VAL A 675 -109.36 -95.09 -36.65
N THR A 676 -110.24 -95.76 -35.90
CA THR A 676 -111.48 -96.37 -36.45
C THR A 676 -112.75 -95.54 -36.27
N ALA A 677 -112.69 -94.40 -35.59
CA ALA A 677 -113.78 -93.42 -35.52
C ALA A 677 -113.25 -92.03 -35.13
N CYS A 678 -113.74 -90.98 -35.78
CA CYS A 678 -113.30 -89.60 -35.58
C CYS A 678 -114.35 -88.82 -34.79
N VAL A 679 -113.96 -88.20 -33.68
CA VAL A 679 -114.90 -87.58 -32.72
C VAL A 679 -114.84 -86.05 -32.82
N ALA A 680 -116.00 -85.39 -32.71
CA ALA A 680 -116.09 -83.93 -32.72
C ALA A 680 -115.53 -83.32 -31.40
N PRO A 681 -114.64 -82.30 -31.46
CA PRO A 681 -114.03 -81.72 -30.27
C PRO A 681 -114.98 -80.77 -29.51
N ALA A 682 -114.88 -80.79 -28.17
CA ALA A 682 -115.64 -79.90 -27.28
C ALA A 682 -115.05 -78.47 -27.19
N PRO A 683 -115.87 -77.43 -26.92
CA PRO A 683 -115.41 -76.03 -26.86
C PRO A 683 -114.51 -75.73 -25.65
N ARG A 684 -113.51 -74.86 -25.85
CA ARG A 684 -112.51 -74.49 -24.82
C ARG A 684 -112.93 -73.28 -23.96
N PRO A 685 -112.62 -73.25 -22.65
CA PRO A 685 -112.73 -72.05 -21.82
C PRO A 685 -111.51 -71.10 -21.95
N GLN A 686 -111.69 -69.85 -21.51
CA GLN A 686 -110.75 -68.73 -21.71
C GLN A 686 -109.60 -68.65 -20.68
N VAL A 687 -108.54 -67.94 -21.04
CA VAL A 687 -107.26 -67.81 -20.32
C VAL A 687 -107.27 -66.63 -19.33
N GLN A 688 -106.67 -66.80 -18.15
CA GLN A 688 -106.27 -65.71 -17.26
C GLN A 688 -104.75 -65.49 -17.29
N GLN A 689 -104.33 -64.22 -17.37
CA GLN A 689 -102.92 -63.80 -17.37
C GLN A 689 -102.37 -63.64 -15.94
N ARG A 690 -101.05 -63.76 -15.77
CA ARG A 690 -100.30 -63.35 -14.56
C ARG A 690 -99.10 -62.45 -14.92
N PRO A 691 -98.61 -61.60 -13.99
CA PRO A 691 -97.92 -60.35 -14.33
C PRO A 691 -96.39 -60.43 -14.30
N GLN A 692 -95.76 -59.41 -14.90
CA GLN A 692 -94.31 -59.19 -14.94
C GLN A 692 -93.75 -58.70 -13.59
N ALA A 693 -92.45 -58.94 -13.34
CA ALA A 693 -91.69 -58.42 -12.20
C ALA A 693 -90.53 -57.52 -12.66
N GLN A 694 -90.26 -56.44 -11.91
CA GLN A 694 -89.21 -55.44 -12.18
C GLN A 694 -87.87 -55.76 -11.49
N PRO A 695 -86.73 -55.22 -11.98
CA PRO A 695 -85.41 -55.44 -11.41
C PRO A 695 -85.03 -54.45 -10.29
N GLN A 696 -84.15 -54.85 -9.36
CA GLN A 696 -83.58 -54.00 -8.31
C GLN A 696 -82.06 -53.76 -8.51
N ARG A 697 -81.58 -52.60 -8.02
CA ARG A 697 -80.15 -52.27 -7.79
C ARG A 697 -79.86 -52.26 -6.27
N PRO A 698 -78.62 -52.53 -5.84
CA PRO A 698 -77.79 -51.49 -5.21
C PRO A 698 -76.32 -51.56 -5.72
N ALA A 699 -75.30 -50.82 -5.27
CA ALA A 699 -75.13 -49.85 -4.18
C ALA A 699 -74.15 -48.70 -4.60
N TYR A 700 -73.61 -47.94 -3.64
CA TYR A 700 -72.52 -46.95 -3.81
C TYR A 700 -71.51 -47.09 -2.65
N ARG A 701 -70.22 -46.75 -2.83
CA ARG A 701 -69.15 -46.81 -1.80
C ARG A 701 -68.41 -45.46 -1.72
N PRO A 702 -68.03 -44.95 -0.53
CA PRO A 702 -67.41 -43.62 -0.39
C PRO A 702 -65.87 -43.65 -0.48
N SER A 703 -65.29 -42.49 -0.82
CA SER A 703 -63.84 -42.25 -0.93
C SER A 703 -63.22 -41.69 0.37
N PRO A 704 -61.92 -41.90 0.65
CA PRO A 704 -61.22 -41.26 1.77
C PRO A 704 -60.74 -39.83 1.43
N GLY A 705 -60.59 -38.99 2.47
CA GLY A 705 -60.38 -37.54 2.33
C GLY A 705 -58.92 -37.04 2.39
N TYR A 706 -58.75 -35.78 2.03
CA TYR A 706 -57.51 -34.99 2.14
C TYR A 706 -57.29 -34.44 3.55
N SER A 707 -56.03 -34.40 4.00
CA SER A 707 -55.60 -33.75 5.25
C SER A 707 -54.73 -32.52 4.96
N ALA A 708 -55.03 -31.40 5.61
CA ALA A 708 -54.24 -30.16 5.54
C ALA A 708 -53.24 -30.05 6.72
N PRO A 709 -52.12 -29.31 6.59
CA PRO A 709 -51.09 -29.22 7.62
C PRO A 709 -51.42 -28.19 8.72
N ARG A 710 -50.92 -28.43 9.95
CA ARG A 710 -50.88 -27.45 11.05
C ARG A 710 -49.46 -26.94 11.27
N GLY A 711 -49.36 -25.69 11.75
CA GLY A 711 -48.09 -24.99 12.00
C GLY A 711 -47.35 -25.42 13.28
N PRO A 712 -46.20 -24.77 13.57
CA PRO A 712 -45.25 -25.22 14.59
C PRO A 712 -45.65 -24.78 16.01
N GLY A 713 -45.38 -25.64 16.99
CA GLY A 713 -45.56 -25.37 18.42
C GLY A 713 -44.29 -25.69 19.23
N THR A 714 -43.83 -24.72 20.01
CA THR A 714 -42.69 -24.80 20.94
C THR A 714 -43.04 -25.45 22.29
N ILE A 715 -42.24 -26.43 22.74
CA ILE A 715 -42.11 -26.92 24.14
C ILE A 715 -40.64 -27.40 24.26
N THR A 716 -39.70 -26.79 25.00
CA THR A 716 -39.48 -26.70 26.47
C THR A 716 -39.38 -28.02 27.25
N GLY A 717 -38.18 -28.62 27.25
CA GLY A 717 -37.43 -28.93 28.48
C GLY A 717 -37.75 -30.20 29.31
N ILE A 718 -36.74 -30.59 30.12
CA ILE A 718 -36.71 -31.68 31.12
C ILE A 718 -36.59 -33.08 30.45
N GLN A 719 -35.64 -33.96 30.83
CA GLN A 719 -34.77 -34.02 32.01
C GLN A 719 -33.30 -34.29 31.64
#